data_AF-A0A218ZJR0-F1
#
_entry.id   AF-A0A218ZJR0-F1
#
_cell.length_a   1.000
_cell.length_b   1.000
_cell.length_c   1.000
_cell.angle_alpha   90.00
_cell.angle_beta   90.00
_cell.angle_gamma   90.00
#
_symmetry.space_group_name_H-M   'P 1'
#
loop_
_entity.id
_entity.type
_entity.pdbx_description
1 polymer ?
#
loop_
_entity_poly.entity_id
_entity_poly.type
_entity_poly.pdbx_seq_one_letter_code
_entity_poly.pdbx_strand_id
1 'polypeptide(L)'
;MAKDKVCLAYSGGLDTSCILRWLIEAGYDVVCFMADVGQEEDFQAAKAKALKIGAVACYIEDLRKEFIEELCFPAVQCNAIYENVYLLGTSLARPVIARAQIAVAQKEKCFAVSHGCTGKGNDQVRFELAFYALQPTIKVIAPWRDPTFYERFPGRDALLDYAAATGIPVSSTKSKPWSMDENLAHCSYEAGILEDPDTTPPSDMWKLTIDPLDAPDKPEDFTLFFAKGLPVKLIIGDKTITDSVELFLEVNALARRNGVGRIDIVENRFIGLKSRGCYETPGLTCLRGAHVDLEGLVLDREVRALRDQFLTFNYAKILYSRYGLYFSPEREFLEQSIIASQKDVNGQVRCRVYKGSFSVLGRSSETSKLYDASESSMDEIGDFAPSETGGFISVQAIRLKKYGQAKADAVRRDTTSLRTPGSPGSSTETAKDKLHTPLPARTLELKLLHHFTSQAYLTLMPKSEEHSRHWRVDIPSLALDNTFLLDALLALSALHLAHLEDLALAGLNKALSNMSPESCEAVAMCSILVLMLSIAIPGVCDDANETSRNPISDLLGIRKLMEGVSIITRQSEVVLSNGVLKEFFRPLLLPDYRFILPEITASGPEELLLARHRPLADRVAESIRELQRLVSSRPAVYQTDLSNACQSLEKIVAPLSAVSAVISWPLGISPSIFTLLEQNDDLAYLLMIHYGIVLHLITDWWFTKDAGKRLIRALLSSSVVVDDYLKPTIVWARALVGIADERV
;
A
#
# COMPACT_ATOMS: atom_id res chain seq x y z
N MET A 1 -9.02 -33.88 39.88
CA MET A 1 -9.38 -32.61 39.20
C MET A 1 -10.07 -32.98 37.89
N ALA A 2 -11.11 -32.25 37.48
CA ALA A 2 -11.69 -32.47 36.15
C ALA A 2 -10.59 -32.24 35.11
N LYS A 3 -10.44 -33.14 34.13
CA LYS A 3 -9.50 -32.94 33.03
C LYS A 3 -9.99 -31.80 32.16
N ASP A 4 -9.05 -31.01 31.68
CA ASP A 4 -9.34 -29.90 30.79
C ASP A 4 -9.82 -30.43 29.43
N LYS A 5 -10.99 -29.95 28.97
CA LYS A 5 -11.62 -30.41 27.73
C LYS A 5 -11.17 -29.61 26.50
N VAL A 6 -10.80 -30.30 25.42
CA VAL A 6 -10.39 -29.70 24.13
C VAL A 6 -11.33 -30.13 23.02
N CYS A 7 -11.82 -29.18 22.21
CA CYS A 7 -12.63 -29.47 21.02
C CYS A 7 -11.75 -29.53 19.76
N LEU A 8 -11.54 -30.73 19.20
CA LEU A 8 -10.73 -30.97 18.01
C LEU A 8 -11.60 -31.02 16.75
N ALA A 9 -11.25 -30.21 15.75
CA ALA A 9 -11.75 -30.37 14.38
C ALA A 9 -11.18 -31.68 13.80
N TYR A 10 -12.04 -32.68 13.64
CA TYR A 10 -11.70 -34.04 13.28
C TYR A 10 -12.20 -34.38 11.88
N SER A 11 -11.32 -34.93 11.05
CA SER A 11 -11.61 -35.31 9.66
C SER A 11 -11.51 -36.82 9.40
N GLY A 12 -11.19 -37.64 10.42
CA GLY A 12 -10.96 -39.07 10.20
C GLY A 12 -9.62 -39.43 9.55
N GLY A 13 -8.90 -38.44 9.02
CA GLY A 13 -7.58 -38.58 8.39
C GLY A 13 -6.47 -39.00 9.35
N LEU A 14 -5.27 -39.26 8.80
CA LEU A 14 -4.09 -39.65 9.57
C LEU A 14 -3.73 -38.58 10.61
N ASP A 15 -3.53 -37.34 10.18
CA ASP A 15 -3.07 -36.23 11.01
C ASP A 15 -4.00 -35.97 12.19
N THR A 16 -5.30 -35.78 11.93
CA THR A 16 -6.28 -35.50 12.99
C THR A 16 -6.48 -36.69 13.93
N SER A 17 -6.26 -37.92 13.47
CA SER A 17 -6.29 -39.13 14.33
C SER A 17 -5.06 -39.22 15.23
N CYS A 18 -3.87 -38.91 14.71
CA CYS A 18 -2.65 -38.83 15.51
C CYS A 18 -2.72 -37.68 16.52
N ILE A 19 -3.24 -36.51 16.12
CA ILE A 19 -3.47 -35.37 17.01
C ILE A 19 -4.45 -35.72 18.13
N LEU A 20 -5.55 -36.41 17.82
CA LEU A 20 -6.50 -36.88 18.83
C LEU A 20 -5.78 -37.73 19.89
N ARG A 21 -4.96 -38.69 19.46
CA ARG A 21 -4.22 -39.55 20.39
C ARG A 21 -3.19 -38.77 21.20
N TRP A 22 -2.47 -37.86 20.56
CA TRP A 22 -1.46 -37.03 21.19
C TRP A 22 -2.05 -36.10 22.27
N LEU A 23 -3.21 -35.49 22.01
CA LEU A 23 -3.93 -34.68 23.00
C LEU A 23 -4.40 -35.51 24.21
N ILE A 24 -4.83 -36.75 23.98
CA ILE A 24 -5.18 -37.67 25.06
C ILE A 24 -3.94 -38.04 25.89
N GLU A 25 -2.79 -38.28 25.25
CA GLU A 25 -1.51 -38.55 25.92
C GLU A 25 -1.02 -37.34 26.74
N ALA A 26 -1.28 -36.12 26.27
CA ALA A 26 -1.02 -34.89 27.01
C ALA A 26 -1.97 -34.67 28.22
N GLY A 27 -2.97 -35.54 28.41
CA GLY A 27 -3.86 -35.54 29.57
C GLY A 27 -5.20 -34.82 29.37
N TYR A 28 -5.52 -34.38 28.16
CA TYR A 28 -6.77 -33.69 27.84
C TYR A 28 -7.94 -34.65 27.61
N ASP A 29 -9.15 -34.19 27.93
CA ASP A 29 -10.39 -34.84 27.50
C ASP A 29 -10.80 -34.27 26.14
N VAL A 30 -10.70 -35.07 25.08
CA VAL A 30 -10.90 -34.57 23.71
C VAL A 30 -12.33 -34.83 23.24
N VAL A 31 -13.00 -33.76 22.81
CA VAL A 31 -14.27 -33.80 22.08
C VAL A 31 -13.96 -33.63 20.59
N CYS A 32 -14.37 -34.57 19.77
CA CYS A 32 -14.24 -34.47 18.32
C CYS A 32 -15.44 -33.75 17.72
N PHE A 33 -15.17 -32.86 16.77
CA PHE A 33 -16.17 -32.19 15.96
C PHE A 33 -15.91 -32.49 14.49
N MET A 34 -16.92 -33.01 13.79
CA MET A 34 -16.92 -33.27 12.37
C MET A 34 -18.00 -32.39 11.71
N ALA A 35 -17.62 -31.65 10.68
CA ALA A 35 -18.54 -30.85 9.89
C ALA A 35 -18.87 -31.59 8.58
N ASP A 36 -20.14 -31.89 8.35
CA ASP A 36 -20.61 -32.31 7.03
C ASP A 36 -20.88 -31.06 6.18
N VAL A 37 -19.93 -30.75 5.30
CA VAL A 37 -20.02 -29.68 4.29
C VAL A 37 -20.14 -30.28 2.88
N GLY A 38 -20.62 -31.53 2.78
CA GLY A 38 -20.91 -32.22 1.52
C GLY A 38 -19.77 -33.07 0.95
N GLN A 39 -18.76 -33.40 1.75
CA GLN A 39 -17.73 -34.37 1.38
C GLN A 39 -18.28 -35.80 1.33
N GLU A 40 -17.84 -36.60 0.36
CA GLU A 40 -18.27 -37.99 0.19
C GLU A 40 -17.46 -38.95 1.11
N GLU A 41 -17.68 -38.83 2.42
CA GLU A 41 -17.02 -39.64 3.47
C GLU A 41 -18.00 -40.46 4.31
N ASP A 42 -17.54 -41.59 4.87
CA ASP A 42 -18.31 -42.34 5.87
C ASP A 42 -18.14 -41.72 7.26
N PHE A 43 -18.98 -40.73 7.56
CA PHE A 43 -19.00 -40.03 8.85
C PHE A 43 -19.25 -40.97 10.04
N GLN A 44 -20.01 -42.05 9.86
CA GLN A 44 -20.30 -42.98 10.95
C GLN A 44 -19.07 -43.85 11.27
N ALA A 45 -18.35 -44.30 10.24
CA ALA A 45 -17.07 -44.99 10.42
C ALA A 45 -16.01 -44.06 11.05
N ALA A 46 -15.94 -42.79 10.63
CA ALA A 46 -15.04 -41.80 11.22
C ALA A 46 -15.37 -41.51 12.69
N LYS A 47 -16.65 -41.42 13.05
CA LYS A 47 -17.10 -41.28 14.44
C LYS A 47 -16.76 -42.49 15.29
N ALA A 48 -17.00 -43.71 14.78
CA ALA A 48 -16.63 -44.94 15.47
C ALA A 48 -15.11 -45.01 15.69
N LYS A 49 -14.32 -44.57 14.70
CA LYS A 49 -12.87 -44.45 14.80
C LYS A 49 -12.43 -43.45 15.87
N ALA A 50 -13.01 -42.25 15.92
CA ALA A 50 -12.69 -41.24 16.94
C ALA A 50 -12.93 -41.77 18.37
N LEU A 51 -14.08 -42.42 18.59
CA LEU A 51 -14.42 -43.02 19.88
C LEU A 51 -13.46 -44.17 20.25
N LYS A 52 -13.05 -44.98 19.27
CA LYS A 52 -12.08 -46.06 19.49
C LYS A 52 -10.69 -45.56 19.90
N ILE A 53 -10.25 -44.41 19.36
CA ILE A 53 -8.96 -43.79 19.71
C ILE A 53 -8.98 -43.22 21.14
N GLY A 54 -10.16 -42.81 21.63
CA GLY A 54 -10.39 -42.38 23.01
C GLY A 54 -11.04 -41.00 23.15
N ALA A 55 -11.73 -40.49 22.11
CA ALA A 55 -12.53 -39.27 22.23
C ALA A 55 -13.68 -39.45 23.25
N VAL A 56 -13.91 -38.44 24.08
CA VAL A 56 -14.99 -38.45 25.09
C VAL A 56 -16.37 -38.28 24.44
N ALA A 57 -16.43 -37.49 23.37
CA ALA A 57 -17.61 -37.30 22.55
C ALA A 57 -17.21 -37.01 21.11
N CYS A 58 -18.11 -37.29 20.16
CA CYS A 58 -17.92 -36.96 18.76
C CYS A 58 -19.23 -36.43 18.17
N TYR A 59 -19.22 -35.15 17.79
CA TYR A 59 -20.34 -34.43 17.19
C TYR A 59 -20.18 -34.42 15.66
N ILE A 60 -21.25 -34.73 14.94
CA ILE A 60 -21.34 -34.58 13.49
C ILE A 60 -22.47 -33.59 13.25
N GLU A 61 -22.16 -32.45 12.64
CA GLU A 61 -23.14 -31.42 12.32
C GLU A 61 -23.31 -31.31 10.80
N ASP A 62 -24.55 -31.33 10.31
CA ASP A 62 -24.88 -31.10 8.90
C ASP A 62 -24.94 -29.61 8.62
N LEU A 63 -23.92 -29.11 7.92
CA LEU A 63 -23.73 -27.69 7.61
C LEU A 63 -23.91 -27.39 6.11
N ARG A 64 -24.42 -28.36 5.33
CA ARG A 64 -24.53 -28.23 3.87
C ARG A 64 -25.40 -27.05 3.46
N LYS A 65 -26.57 -26.89 4.11
CA LYS A 65 -27.50 -25.79 3.80
C LYS A 65 -26.90 -24.43 4.14
N GLU A 66 -26.33 -24.29 5.33
CA GLU A 66 -25.67 -23.07 5.79
C GLU A 66 -24.49 -22.69 4.88
N PHE A 67 -23.69 -23.67 4.47
CA PHE A 67 -22.58 -23.47 3.54
C PHE A 67 -23.04 -22.97 2.16
N ILE A 68 -24.17 -23.45 1.66
CA ILE A 68 -24.69 -23.01 0.36
C ILE A 68 -25.30 -21.62 0.45
N GLU A 69 -26.24 -21.43 1.38
CA GLU A 69 -27.06 -20.20 1.45
C GLU A 69 -26.27 -19.00 1.98
N GLU A 70 -25.39 -19.18 2.97
CA GLU A 70 -24.66 -18.07 3.59
C GLU A 70 -23.30 -17.79 2.94
N LEU A 71 -22.68 -18.77 2.27
CA LEU A 71 -21.30 -18.64 1.77
C LEU A 71 -21.23 -18.78 0.24
N CYS A 72 -21.70 -19.90 -0.31
CA CYS A 72 -21.58 -20.15 -1.76
C CYS A 72 -22.42 -19.16 -2.58
N PHE A 73 -23.68 -18.92 -2.22
CA PHE A 73 -24.54 -18.01 -2.96
C PHE A 73 -24.09 -16.55 -2.88
N PRO A 74 -23.68 -16.00 -1.71
CA PRO A 74 -23.09 -14.67 -1.65
C PRO A 74 -21.77 -14.54 -2.43
N ALA A 75 -20.96 -15.60 -2.47
CA ALA A 75 -19.78 -15.64 -3.34
C ALA A 75 -20.16 -15.55 -4.83
N VAL A 76 -21.25 -16.20 -5.25
CA VAL A 76 -21.81 -16.08 -6.60
C VAL A 76 -22.36 -14.67 -6.85
N GLN A 77 -23.13 -14.08 -5.93
CA GLN A 77 -23.65 -12.71 -6.03
C GLN A 77 -22.55 -11.67 -6.23
N CYS A 78 -21.40 -11.86 -5.59
CA CYS A 78 -20.26 -10.96 -5.71
C CYS A 78 -19.34 -11.31 -6.91
N ASN A 79 -19.62 -12.41 -7.62
CA ASN A 79 -18.72 -13.01 -8.61
C ASN A 79 -17.30 -13.26 -8.08
N ALA A 80 -17.19 -13.62 -6.79
CA ALA A 80 -15.94 -13.74 -6.07
C ALA A 80 -14.98 -14.69 -6.79
N ILE A 81 -13.78 -14.17 -7.10
CA ILE A 81 -12.73 -14.92 -7.79
C ILE A 81 -11.37 -14.40 -7.31
N TYR A 82 -10.50 -15.30 -6.87
CA TYR A 82 -9.16 -14.96 -6.43
C TYR A 82 -8.16 -15.12 -7.56
N GLU A 83 -7.30 -14.10 -7.72
CA GLU A 83 -6.30 -14.02 -8.79
C GLU A 83 -6.88 -14.28 -10.19
N ASN A 84 -8.16 -13.94 -10.37
CA ASN A 84 -8.95 -14.13 -11.60
C ASN A 84 -9.14 -15.59 -12.03
N VAL A 85 -8.83 -16.59 -11.20
CA VAL A 85 -8.99 -18.01 -11.55
C VAL A 85 -9.67 -18.84 -10.45
N TYR A 86 -9.28 -18.68 -9.18
CA TYR A 86 -9.73 -19.57 -8.11
C TYR A 86 -11.08 -19.15 -7.51
N LEU A 87 -12.02 -20.10 -7.39
CA LEU A 87 -13.39 -19.89 -6.90
C LEU A 87 -13.58 -20.18 -5.40
N LEU A 88 -12.49 -20.20 -4.62
CA LEU A 88 -12.54 -20.07 -3.16
C LEU A 88 -13.18 -21.24 -2.40
N GLY A 89 -13.36 -22.42 -3.01
CA GLY A 89 -14.15 -23.51 -2.42
C GLY A 89 -13.71 -23.92 -1.01
N THR A 90 -12.41 -24.14 -0.77
CA THR A 90 -11.88 -24.46 0.57
C THR A 90 -12.08 -23.29 1.52
N SER A 91 -11.77 -22.08 1.06
CA SER A 91 -11.83 -20.88 1.91
C SER A 91 -13.25 -20.50 2.34
N LEU A 92 -14.26 -20.80 1.51
CA LEU A 92 -15.67 -20.59 1.85
C LEU A 92 -16.16 -21.55 2.94
N ALA A 93 -15.62 -22.77 3.01
CA ALA A 93 -16.06 -23.76 3.99
C ALA A 93 -15.56 -23.48 5.41
N ARG A 94 -14.33 -22.97 5.57
CA ARG A 94 -13.68 -22.81 6.89
C ARG A 94 -14.45 -21.93 7.88
N PRO A 95 -15.07 -20.79 7.51
CA PRO A 95 -15.86 -19.99 8.44
C PRO A 95 -17.04 -20.75 9.06
N VAL A 96 -17.77 -21.54 8.26
CA VAL A 96 -18.92 -22.33 8.72
C VAL A 96 -18.46 -23.43 9.67
N ILE A 97 -17.37 -24.12 9.33
CA ILE A 97 -16.76 -25.15 10.19
C ILE A 97 -16.30 -24.54 11.52
N ALA A 98 -15.63 -23.37 11.48
CA ALA A 98 -15.14 -22.71 12.68
C ALA A 98 -16.27 -22.25 13.61
N ARG A 99 -17.36 -21.71 13.04
CA ARG A 99 -18.56 -21.31 13.78
C ARG A 99 -19.21 -22.49 14.50
N ALA A 100 -19.41 -23.60 13.80
CA ALA A 100 -19.96 -24.81 14.38
C ALA A 100 -19.04 -25.43 15.44
N GLN A 101 -17.71 -25.42 15.21
CA GLN A 101 -16.74 -25.92 16.20
C GLN A 101 -16.79 -25.12 17.52
N ILE A 102 -16.87 -23.79 17.43
CA ILE A 102 -17.00 -22.93 18.62
C ILE A 102 -18.33 -23.17 19.33
N ALA A 103 -19.43 -23.35 18.60
CA ALA A 103 -20.72 -23.70 19.21
C ALA A 103 -20.66 -25.03 19.99
N VAL A 104 -19.99 -26.05 19.44
CA VAL A 104 -19.75 -27.33 20.15
C VAL A 104 -18.83 -27.13 21.35
N ALA A 105 -17.77 -26.34 21.22
CA ALA A 105 -16.85 -26.03 22.32
C ALA A 105 -17.57 -25.32 23.48
N GLN A 106 -18.49 -24.40 23.19
CA GLN A 106 -19.32 -23.72 24.19
C GLN A 106 -20.29 -24.68 24.88
N LYS A 107 -20.97 -25.54 24.10
CA LYS A 107 -21.89 -26.57 24.61
C LYS A 107 -21.19 -27.53 25.58
N GLU A 108 -19.99 -27.98 25.23
CA GLU A 108 -19.21 -28.93 26.04
C GLU A 108 -18.34 -28.26 27.12
N LYS A 109 -18.31 -26.92 27.14
CA LYS A 109 -17.48 -26.10 28.03
C LYS A 109 -15.99 -26.43 27.89
N CYS A 110 -15.53 -26.58 26.65
CA CYS A 110 -14.12 -26.76 26.34
C CYS A 110 -13.33 -25.48 26.66
N PHE A 111 -12.16 -25.63 27.27
CA PHE A 111 -11.28 -24.48 27.55
C PHE A 111 -10.47 -24.07 26.31
N ALA A 112 -10.29 -25.01 25.37
CA ALA A 112 -9.52 -24.82 24.14
C ALA A 112 -10.15 -25.52 22.94
N VAL A 113 -9.82 -25.02 21.75
CA VAL A 113 -10.10 -25.64 20.45
C VAL A 113 -8.78 -26.07 19.80
N SER A 114 -8.83 -27.10 18.97
CA SER A 114 -7.67 -27.60 18.23
C SER A 114 -8.03 -27.92 16.78
N HIS A 115 -7.04 -27.84 15.89
CA HIS A 115 -7.16 -28.16 14.48
C HIS A 115 -5.92 -28.89 13.93
N GLY A 116 -6.11 -29.63 12.85
CA GLY A 116 -5.04 -30.36 12.15
C GLY A 116 -4.32 -29.60 11.04
N CYS A 117 -4.58 -28.29 10.86
CA CYS A 117 -3.96 -27.51 9.79
C CYS A 117 -2.43 -27.45 9.93
N THR A 118 -1.71 -27.59 8.81
CA THR A 118 -0.25 -27.53 8.76
C THR A 118 0.27 -26.10 8.93
N GLY A 119 1.51 -25.96 9.43
CA GLY A 119 2.15 -24.65 9.65
C GLY A 119 2.44 -23.84 8.38
N LYS A 120 2.32 -24.44 7.19
CA LYS A 120 2.55 -23.78 5.89
C LYS A 120 1.26 -23.52 5.10
N GLY A 121 0.09 -23.91 5.64
CA GLY A 121 -1.20 -23.76 4.99
C GLY A 121 -1.88 -22.43 5.31
N ASN A 122 -2.85 -22.04 4.48
CA ASN A 122 -3.72 -20.88 4.74
C ASN A 122 -4.79 -21.21 5.81
N ASP A 123 -5.17 -22.48 5.97
CA ASP A 123 -6.30 -22.88 6.81
C ASP A 123 -6.10 -22.61 8.31
N GLN A 124 -4.87 -22.68 8.82
CA GLN A 124 -4.58 -22.31 10.21
C GLN A 124 -5.02 -20.86 10.51
N VAL A 125 -4.75 -19.94 9.57
CA VAL A 125 -5.09 -18.52 9.70
C VAL A 125 -6.60 -18.33 9.66
N ARG A 126 -7.30 -19.11 8.81
CA ARG A 126 -8.75 -19.05 8.65
C ARG A 126 -9.46 -19.53 9.92
N PHE A 127 -9.04 -20.66 10.49
CA PHE A 127 -9.62 -21.20 11.72
C PHE A 127 -9.33 -20.32 12.93
N GLU A 128 -8.06 -19.97 13.17
CA GLU A 128 -7.67 -19.28 14.41
C GLU A 128 -8.29 -17.90 14.53
N LEU A 129 -8.29 -17.13 13.44
CA LEU A 129 -8.90 -15.81 13.46
C LEU A 129 -10.42 -15.87 13.58
N ALA A 130 -11.07 -16.87 12.99
CA ALA A 130 -12.48 -17.11 13.21
C ALA A 130 -12.77 -17.46 14.68
N PHE A 131 -11.95 -18.31 15.31
CA PHE A 131 -12.08 -18.64 16.72
C PHE A 131 -11.96 -17.41 17.62
N TYR A 132 -10.96 -16.56 17.40
CA TYR A 132 -10.78 -15.35 18.19
C TYR A 132 -11.89 -14.31 17.96
N ALA A 133 -12.44 -14.22 16.75
CA ALA A 133 -13.55 -13.32 16.47
C ALA A 133 -14.86 -13.81 17.13
N LEU A 134 -15.12 -15.11 17.12
CA LEU A 134 -16.33 -15.71 17.70
C LEU A 134 -16.26 -15.86 19.23
N GLN A 135 -15.08 -16.16 19.77
CA GLN A 135 -14.84 -16.32 21.20
C GLN A 135 -13.42 -15.85 21.57
N PRO A 136 -13.22 -14.56 21.86
CA PRO A 136 -11.88 -13.99 22.10
C PRO A 136 -11.07 -14.64 23.23
N THR A 137 -11.74 -15.28 24.18
CA THR A 137 -11.11 -15.91 25.35
C THR A 137 -10.71 -17.38 25.13
N ILE A 138 -11.07 -17.97 23.99
CA ILE A 138 -10.74 -19.38 23.70
C ILE A 138 -9.24 -19.55 23.49
N LYS A 139 -8.67 -20.63 24.03
CA LYS A 139 -7.29 -21.01 23.72
C LYS A 139 -7.27 -21.88 22.46
N VAL A 140 -6.30 -21.67 21.59
CA VAL A 140 -6.07 -22.52 20.42
C VAL A 140 -4.86 -23.41 20.68
N ILE A 141 -5.03 -24.71 20.46
CA ILE A 141 -3.93 -25.69 20.41
C ILE A 141 -3.73 -26.08 18.95
N ALA A 142 -2.60 -25.65 18.37
CA ALA A 142 -2.21 -25.94 16.99
C ALA A 142 -0.96 -26.85 16.96
N PRO A 143 -1.13 -28.19 16.96
CA PRO A 143 -0.01 -29.12 17.11
C PRO A 143 1.09 -28.95 16.07
N TRP A 144 0.74 -28.70 14.81
CA TRP A 144 1.72 -28.48 13.73
C TRP A 144 2.58 -27.20 13.87
N ARG A 145 2.30 -26.35 14.85
CA ARG A 145 3.12 -25.19 15.23
C ARG A 145 3.79 -25.36 16.60
N ASP A 146 3.45 -26.43 17.33
CA ASP A 146 4.04 -26.74 18.62
C ASP A 146 5.33 -27.56 18.43
N PRO A 147 6.50 -27.07 18.92
CA PRO A 147 7.77 -27.79 18.83
C PRO A 147 7.68 -29.23 19.32
N THR A 148 6.92 -29.48 20.38
CA THR A 148 6.79 -30.83 20.97
C THR A 148 6.12 -31.83 20.03
N PHE A 149 5.35 -31.36 19.06
CA PHE A 149 4.66 -32.19 18.08
C PHE A 149 5.43 -32.23 16.75
N TYR A 150 5.79 -31.09 16.14
CA TYR A 150 6.41 -31.11 14.82
C TYR A 150 7.85 -31.65 14.83
N GLU A 151 8.60 -31.50 15.93
CA GLU A 151 9.93 -32.11 16.04
C GLU A 151 9.83 -33.62 16.25
N ARG A 152 8.77 -34.08 16.93
CA ARG A 152 8.46 -35.51 17.11
C ARG A 152 7.96 -36.16 15.82
N PHE A 153 7.25 -35.40 14.99
CA PHE A 153 6.66 -35.87 13.73
C PHE A 153 7.13 -35.02 12.54
N PRO A 154 8.38 -35.20 12.08
CA PRO A 154 8.96 -34.39 11.01
C PRO A 154 8.31 -34.62 9.64
N GLY A 155 7.47 -35.65 9.49
CA GLY A 155 6.80 -35.96 8.23
C GLY A 155 5.74 -37.05 8.35
N ARG A 156 5.12 -37.36 7.21
CA ARG A 156 4.01 -38.32 7.10
C ARG A 156 4.40 -39.75 7.53
N ASP A 157 5.62 -40.17 7.24
CA ASP A 157 6.12 -41.51 7.62
C ASP A 157 6.18 -41.68 9.15
N ALA A 158 6.66 -40.66 9.88
CA ALA A 158 6.68 -40.68 11.33
C ALA A 158 5.27 -40.74 11.95
N LEU A 159 4.27 -40.12 11.31
CA LEU A 159 2.87 -40.24 11.72
C LEU A 159 2.30 -41.63 11.48
N LEU A 160 2.69 -42.29 10.38
CA LEU A 160 2.29 -43.68 10.10
C LEU A 160 2.88 -44.65 11.13
N ASP A 161 4.16 -44.48 11.47
CA ASP A 161 4.82 -45.28 12.50
C ASP A 161 4.17 -45.08 13.88
N TYR A 162 3.84 -43.83 14.22
CA TYR A 162 3.12 -43.52 15.45
C TYR A 162 1.72 -44.12 15.48
N ALA A 163 0.98 -44.04 14.37
CA ALA A 163 -0.33 -44.65 14.26
C ALA A 163 -0.27 -46.18 14.40
N ALA A 164 0.76 -46.83 13.82
CA ALA A 164 0.99 -48.26 13.99
C ALA A 164 1.32 -48.63 15.45
N ALA A 165 2.19 -47.85 16.10
CA ALA A 165 2.60 -48.08 17.49
C ALA A 165 1.45 -47.88 18.49
N THR A 166 0.53 -46.95 18.22
CA THR A 166 -0.61 -46.61 19.09
C THR A 166 -1.91 -47.34 18.73
N GLY A 167 -1.89 -48.17 17.68
CA GLY A 167 -3.06 -48.95 17.25
C GLY A 167 -4.17 -48.12 16.59
N ILE A 168 -3.84 -46.96 16.01
CA ILE A 168 -4.78 -46.12 15.28
C ILE A 168 -5.08 -46.78 13.93
N PRO A 169 -6.35 -47.09 13.60
CA PRO A 169 -6.69 -47.67 12.31
C PRO A 169 -6.55 -46.63 11.19
N VAL A 170 -5.58 -46.81 10.30
CA VAL A 170 -5.28 -45.88 9.20
C VAL A 170 -5.75 -46.48 7.87
N SER A 171 -6.48 -45.69 7.07
CA SER A 171 -6.90 -46.03 5.69
C SER A 171 -5.93 -45.54 4.62
N SER A 172 -4.98 -44.67 4.98
CA SER A 172 -3.96 -44.13 4.06
C SER A 172 -3.02 -45.22 3.57
N THR A 173 -3.15 -45.58 2.30
CA THR A 173 -2.16 -46.36 1.55
C THR A 173 -1.06 -45.43 1.03
N LYS A 174 0.15 -45.95 0.81
CA LYS A 174 1.27 -45.24 0.15
C LYS A 174 0.97 -44.81 -1.31
N SER A 175 -0.23 -45.05 -1.83
CA SER A 175 -0.54 -45.08 -3.26
C SER A 175 -1.07 -43.76 -3.85
N LYS A 176 -1.44 -42.77 -3.04
CA LYS A 176 -1.90 -41.45 -3.52
C LYS A 176 -0.97 -40.34 -3.02
N PRO A 177 0.02 -39.90 -3.82
CA PRO A 177 1.04 -38.94 -3.41
C PRO A 177 0.56 -37.48 -3.51
N TRP A 178 -0.67 -37.18 -3.10
CA TRP A 178 -1.20 -35.82 -3.03
C TRP A 178 -2.18 -35.66 -1.85
N SER A 179 -2.32 -34.43 -1.37
CA SER A 179 -3.29 -34.03 -0.37
C SER A 179 -4.60 -33.61 -1.05
N MET A 180 -5.72 -33.93 -0.44
CA MET A 180 -7.05 -33.67 -0.98
C MET A 180 -7.94 -33.02 0.10
N ASP A 181 -8.65 -31.96 -0.28
CA ASP A 181 -9.71 -31.34 0.54
C ASP A 181 -10.97 -31.22 -0.32
N GLU A 182 -12.03 -31.88 0.15
CA GLU A 182 -13.28 -32.04 -0.57
C GLU A 182 -14.42 -31.42 0.22
N ASN A 183 -15.30 -30.72 -0.48
CA ASN A 183 -16.56 -30.23 0.05
C ASN A 183 -17.58 -30.13 -1.09
N LEU A 184 -18.78 -29.65 -0.81
CA LEU A 184 -19.82 -29.55 -1.83
C LEU A 184 -19.44 -28.62 -2.98
N ALA A 185 -18.69 -27.54 -2.70
CA ALA A 185 -18.36 -26.53 -3.69
C ALA A 185 -17.21 -26.97 -4.61
N HIS A 186 -16.19 -27.66 -4.07
CA HIS A 186 -15.05 -28.09 -4.85
C HIS A 186 -14.31 -29.29 -4.28
N CYS A 187 -13.35 -29.80 -5.05
CA CYS A 187 -12.26 -30.63 -4.55
C CYS A 187 -10.92 -30.02 -4.95
N SER A 188 -10.00 -29.87 -3.99
CA SER A 188 -8.64 -29.38 -4.23
C SER A 188 -7.61 -30.48 -4.09
N TYR A 189 -6.58 -30.44 -4.93
CA TYR A 189 -5.43 -31.34 -4.91
C TYR A 189 -4.14 -30.54 -4.84
N GLU A 190 -3.28 -30.89 -3.89
CA GLU A 190 -1.98 -30.22 -3.70
C GLU A 190 -0.91 -31.18 -3.16
N ALA A 191 0.33 -30.70 -3.11
CA ALA A 191 1.51 -31.40 -2.60
C ALA A 191 1.95 -32.64 -3.42
N GLY A 192 3.10 -33.20 -3.04
CA GLY A 192 3.70 -34.37 -3.66
C GLY A 192 4.05 -34.15 -5.14
N ILE A 193 3.50 -34.96 -6.05
CA ILE A 193 3.85 -34.86 -7.49
C ILE A 193 3.43 -33.52 -8.12
N LEU A 194 2.47 -32.82 -7.52
CA LEU A 194 1.97 -31.53 -8.01
C LEU A 194 2.84 -30.35 -7.57
N GLU A 195 3.83 -30.56 -6.67
CA GLU A 195 4.73 -29.49 -6.25
C GLU A 195 5.61 -28.98 -7.39
N ASP A 196 5.95 -29.85 -8.34
CA ASP A 196 6.59 -29.46 -9.59
C ASP A 196 5.52 -28.91 -10.55
N PRO A 197 5.55 -27.62 -10.91
CA PRO A 197 4.56 -27.02 -11.82
C PRO A 197 4.59 -27.58 -13.25
N ASP A 198 5.69 -28.20 -13.69
CA ASP A 198 5.82 -28.75 -15.06
C ASP A 198 5.27 -30.19 -15.17
N THR A 199 4.96 -30.82 -14.03
CA THR A 199 4.38 -32.17 -14.01
C THR A 199 2.89 -32.10 -14.38
N THR A 200 2.45 -32.84 -15.41
CA THR A 200 1.03 -32.89 -15.79
C THR A 200 0.21 -33.64 -14.73
N PRO A 201 -0.95 -33.12 -14.28
CA PRO A 201 -1.80 -33.82 -13.32
C PRO A 201 -2.30 -35.16 -13.91
N PRO A 202 -2.17 -36.29 -13.19
CA PRO A 202 -2.56 -37.58 -13.73
C PRO A 202 -4.09 -37.71 -13.76
N SER A 203 -4.61 -38.49 -14.70
CA SER A 203 -6.06 -38.59 -14.95
C SER A 203 -6.83 -39.23 -13.79
N ASP A 204 -6.18 -40.05 -12.96
CA ASP A 204 -6.75 -40.70 -11.78
C ASP A 204 -6.83 -39.79 -10.54
N MET A 205 -6.27 -38.57 -10.63
CA MET A 205 -6.35 -37.56 -9.59
C MET A 205 -7.75 -36.94 -9.50
N TRP A 206 -8.37 -36.64 -10.65
CA TRP A 206 -9.65 -35.96 -10.74
C TRP A 206 -10.79 -36.87 -10.26
N LYS A 207 -11.27 -36.64 -9.03
CA LYS A 207 -12.32 -37.43 -8.39
C LYS A 207 -13.72 -37.02 -8.86
N LEU A 208 -13.99 -35.71 -8.96
CA LEU A 208 -15.36 -35.21 -9.09
C LEU A 208 -15.85 -35.17 -10.54
N THR A 209 -14.98 -34.75 -11.46
CA THR A 209 -15.33 -34.43 -12.85
C THR A 209 -14.81 -35.49 -13.81
N ILE A 210 -15.61 -35.86 -14.81
CA ILE A 210 -15.16 -36.71 -15.92
C ILE A 210 -14.16 -35.94 -16.77
N ASP A 211 -13.21 -36.63 -17.41
CA ASP A 211 -12.32 -35.97 -18.35
C ASP A 211 -13.12 -35.30 -19.48
N PRO A 212 -12.86 -34.03 -19.84
CA PRO A 212 -13.52 -33.40 -20.98
C PRO A 212 -13.44 -34.22 -22.28
N LEU A 213 -12.39 -35.03 -22.46
CA LEU A 213 -12.26 -35.94 -23.60
C LEU A 213 -13.27 -37.10 -23.55
N ASP A 214 -13.50 -37.66 -22.35
CA ASP A 214 -14.41 -38.78 -22.10
C ASP A 214 -15.86 -38.34 -21.82
N ALA A 215 -16.09 -37.04 -21.65
CA ALA A 215 -17.41 -36.48 -21.40
C ALA A 215 -18.39 -36.75 -22.57
N PRO A 216 -19.71 -36.90 -22.28
CA PRO A 216 -20.71 -37.20 -23.29
C PRO A 216 -20.69 -36.24 -24.49
N ASP A 217 -20.84 -36.79 -25.69
CA ASP A 217 -20.87 -36.01 -26.95
C ASP A 217 -22.24 -35.35 -27.21
N LYS A 218 -23.02 -35.10 -26.15
CA LYS A 218 -24.34 -34.49 -26.22
C LYS A 218 -24.37 -33.27 -25.29
N PRO A 219 -24.64 -32.06 -25.79
CA PRO A 219 -24.80 -30.89 -24.93
C PRO A 219 -26.01 -31.03 -24.02
N GLU A 220 -25.85 -30.66 -22.76
CA GLU A 220 -26.93 -30.59 -21.77
C GLU A 220 -27.31 -29.12 -21.54
N ASP A 221 -28.58 -28.80 -21.82
CA ASP A 221 -29.14 -27.46 -21.64
C ASP A 221 -29.95 -27.39 -20.34
N PHE A 222 -29.80 -26.29 -19.62
CA PHE A 222 -30.52 -26.02 -18.38
C PHE A 222 -30.79 -24.53 -18.23
N THR A 223 -31.79 -24.17 -17.42
CA THR A 223 -32.13 -22.77 -17.15
C THR A 223 -32.03 -22.48 -15.67
N LEU A 224 -31.25 -21.47 -15.32
CA LEU A 224 -31.11 -20.95 -13.96
C LEU A 224 -31.95 -19.68 -13.81
N PHE A 225 -32.66 -19.58 -12.69
CA PHE A 225 -33.43 -18.41 -12.31
C PHE A 225 -32.80 -17.78 -11.08
N PHE A 226 -32.67 -16.47 -11.11
CA PHE A 226 -32.11 -15.67 -10.02
C PHE A 226 -33.15 -14.70 -9.50
N ALA A 227 -33.16 -14.51 -8.18
CA ALA A 227 -33.87 -13.44 -7.51
C ALA A 227 -32.92 -12.74 -6.54
N LYS A 228 -32.81 -11.41 -6.66
CA LYS A 228 -31.84 -10.59 -5.92
C LYS A 228 -30.40 -11.13 -6.00
N GLY A 229 -30.00 -11.63 -7.18
CA GLY A 229 -28.70 -12.27 -7.42
C GLY A 229 -28.54 -13.69 -6.86
N LEU A 230 -29.51 -14.22 -6.11
CA LEU A 230 -29.45 -15.57 -5.55
C LEU A 230 -30.10 -16.58 -6.51
N PRO A 231 -29.50 -17.77 -6.73
CA PRO A 231 -30.15 -18.85 -7.47
C PRO A 231 -31.39 -19.35 -6.71
N VAL A 232 -32.57 -19.33 -7.34
CA VAL A 232 -33.85 -19.71 -6.70
C VAL A 232 -34.56 -20.87 -7.38
N LYS A 233 -34.27 -21.11 -8.67
CA LYS A 233 -34.91 -22.19 -9.42
C LYS A 233 -33.99 -22.68 -10.53
N LEU A 234 -33.96 -23.99 -10.73
CA LEU A 234 -33.26 -24.67 -11.80
C LEU A 234 -34.25 -25.52 -12.59
N ILE A 235 -34.19 -25.40 -13.92
CA ILE A 235 -34.98 -26.23 -14.85
C ILE A 235 -34.04 -27.02 -15.74
N ILE A 236 -34.17 -28.34 -15.73
CA ILE A 236 -33.44 -29.27 -16.59
C ILE A 236 -34.47 -30.15 -17.30
N GLY A 237 -34.74 -29.90 -18.57
CA GLY A 237 -35.86 -30.52 -19.28
C GLY A 237 -37.18 -30.27 -18.53
N ASP A 238 -37.84 -31.35 -18.10
CA ASP A 238 -39.10 -31.29 -17.34
C ASP A 238 -38.90 -31.20 -15.81
N LYS A 239 -37.66 -31.39 -15.31
CA LYS A 239 -37.37 -31.34 -13.87
C LYS A 239 -37.22 -29.88 -13.43
N THR A 240 -38.03 -29.47 -12.45
CA THR A 240 -37.94 -28.16 -11.78
C THR A 240 -37.52 -28.35 -10.33
N ILE A 241 -36.47 -27.66 -9.91
CA ILE A 241 -35.92 -27.73 -8.55
C ILE A 241 -35.91 -26.32 -7.96
N THR A 242 -36.39 -26.18 -6.73
CA THR A 242 -36.46 -24.90 -6.00
C THR A 242 -35.75 -24.94 -4.65
N ASP A 243 -35.39 -26.11 -4.14
CA ASP A 243 -34.60 -26.23 -2.92
C ASP A 243 -33.14 -25.82 -3.20
N SER A 244 -32.54 -25.02 -2.31
CA SER A 244 -31.21 -24.45 -2.49
C SER A 244 -30.11 -25.51 -2.54
N VAL A 245 -30.22 -26.55 -1.70
CA VAL A 245 -29.25 -27.64 -1.60
C VAL A 245 -29.39 -28.58 -2.79
N GLU A 246 -30.62 -28.97 -3.12
CA GLU A 246 -30.89 -29.81 -4.30
C GLU A 246 -30.47 -29.10 -5.59
N LEU A 247 -30.74 -27.80 -5.72
CA LEU A 247 -30.31 -27.00 -6.86
C LEU A 247 -28.79 -27.06 -7.03
N PHE A 248 -28.04 -26.80 -5.95
CA PHE A 248 -26.59 -26.78 -6.01
C PHE A 248 -26.02 -28.17 -6.35
N LEU A 249 -26.58 -29.23 -5.76
CA LEU A 249 -26.21 -30.62 -6.04
C LEU A 249 -26.45 -31.02 -7.50
N GLU A 250 -27.58 -30.60 -8.07
CA GLU A 250 -27.95 -30.95 -9.44
C GLU A 250 -27.12 -30.18 -10.46
N VAL A 251 -26.82 -28.90 -10.22
CA VAL A 251 -25.85 -28.15 -11.05
C VAL A 251 -24.47 -28.79 -10.97
N ASN A 252 -24.03 -29.19 -9.76
CA ASN A 252 -22.78 -29.93 -9.59
C ASN A 252 -22.78 -31.24 -10.39
N ALA A 253 -23.83 -32.05 -10.30
CA ALA A 253 -23.92 -33.33 -11.00
C ALA A 253 -23.87 -33.16 -12.52
N LEU A 254 -24.60 -32.17 -13.05
CA LEU A 254 -24.62 -31.84 -14.48
C LEU A 254 -23.25 -31.36 -14.98
N ALA A 255 -22.57 -30.50 -14.22
CA ALA A 255 -21.24 -30.02 -14.55
C ALA A 255 -20.16 -31.12 -14.41
N ARG A 256 -20.25 -32.00 -13.40
CA ARG A 256 -19.35 -33.15 -13.18
C ARG A 256 -19.37 -34.13 -14.35
N ARG A 257 -20.57 -34.50 -14.83
CA ARG A 257 -20.73 -35.41 -15.98
C ARG A 257 -20.19 -34.84 -17.29
N ASN A 258 -20.16 -33.51 -17.41
CA ASN A 258 -19.65 -32.82 -18.59
C ASN A 258 -18.19 -32.35 -18.43
N GLY A 259 -17.50 -32.68 -17.34
CA GLY A 259 -16.10 -32.33 -17.12
C GLY A 259 -15.81 -30.85 -16.86
N VAL A 260 -16.82 -30.07 -16.45
CA VAL A 260 -16.71 -28.61 -16.28
C VAL A 260 -16.10 -28.26 -14.93
N GLY A 261 -15.24 -27.23 -14.91
CA GLY A 261 -14.74 -26.63 -13.67
C GLY A 261 -13.38 -27.13 -13.18
N ARG A 262 -12.61 -27.82 -14.03
CA ARG A 262 -11.19 -28.14 -13.76
C ARG A 262 -10.32 -26.90 -13.95
N ILE A 263 -9.49 -26.59 -12.96
CA ILE A 263 -8.46 -25.56 -13.05
C ILE A 263 -7.13 -26.09 -12.48
N ASP A 264 -6.02 -25.62 -13.05
CA ASP A 264 -4.66 -25.87 -12.56
C ASP A 264 -3.95 -24.51 -12.51
N ILE A 265 -3.54 -24.09 -11.32
CA ILE A 265 -3.04 -22.75 -11.07
C ILE A 265 -1.82 -22.75 -10.15
N VAL A 266 -1.00 -21.70 -10.27
CA VAL A 266 -0.03 -21.31 -9.25
C VAL A 266 -0.56 -20.07 -8.54
N GLU A 267 -0.97 -20.24 -7.30
CA GLU A 267 -1.55 -19.18 -6.47
C GLU A 267 -0.54 -18.59 -5.50
N ASN A 268 -0.73 -17.33 -5.11
CA ASN A 268 0.00 -16.76 -3.99
C ASN A 268 -0.73 -17.10 -2.67
N ARG A 269 -0.06 -17.86 -1.79
CA ARG A 269 -0.53 -18.09 -0.42
C ARG A 269 -0.32 -16.84 0.42
N PHE A 270 -1.13 -16.70 1.46
CA PHE A 270 -1.10 -15.52 2.32
C PHE A 270 0.23 -15.36 3.06
N ILE A 271 0.85 -16.48 3.45
CA ILE A 271 2.14 -16.51 4.15
C ILE A 271 3.34 -16.11 3.27
N GLY A 272 3.10 -15.60 2.04
CA GLY A 272 4.13 -15.13 1.12
C GLY A 272 4.77 -16.21 0.25
N LEU A 273 4.25 -17.44 0.28
CA LEU A 273 4.69 -18.55 -0.56
C LEU A 273 3.82 -18.67 -1.81
N LYS A 274 4.37 -19.24 -2.89
CA LYS A 274 3.57 -19.72 -4.02
C LYS A 274 3.24 -21.19 -3.81
N SER A 275 2.07 -21.60 -4.25
CA SER A 275 1.64 -22.99 -4.25
C SER A 275 0.99 -23.31 -5.58
N ARG A 276 1.26 -24.48 -6.14
CA ARG A 276 0.44 -25.02 -7.21
C ARG A 276 -0.76 -25.73 -6.60
N GLY A 277 -1.95 -25.51 -7.15
CA GLY A 277 -3.19 -26.16 -6.74
C GLY A 277 -4.01 -26.54 -7.95
N CYS A 278 -4.48 -27.78 -7.98
CA CYS A 278 -5.45 -28.26 -8.96
C CYS A 278 -6.82 -28.31 -8.29
N TYR A 279 -7.85 -27.74 -8.92
CA TYR A 279 -9.19 -27.64 -8.33
C TYR A 279 -10.28 -28.11 -9.29
N GLU A 280 -11.30 -28.75 -8.74
CA GLU A 280 -12.54 -29.14 -9.42
C GLU A 280 -13.71 -28.38 -8.81
N THR A 281 -14.19 -27.33 -9.49
CA THR A 281 -15.25 -26.44 -8.96
C THR A 281 -16.49 -26.41 -9.89
N PRO A 282 -17.16 -27.54 -10.12
CA PRO A 282 -18.14 -27.70 -11.19
C PRO A 282 -19.36 -26.76 -11.07
N GLY A 283 -20.07 -26.80 -9.94
CA GLY A 283 -21.32 -26.06 -9.75
C GLY A 283 -21.12 -24.56 -9.67
N LEU A 284 -20.13 -24.10 -8.90
CA LEU A 284 -19.81 -22.68 -8.80
C LEU A 284 -19.37 -22.07 -10.14
N THR A 285 -18.68 -22.84 -10.98
CA THR A 285 -18.30 -22.39 -12.34
C THR A 285 -19.55 -22.04 -13.16
N CYS A 286 -20.56 -22.91 -13.12
CA CYS A 286 -21.82 -22.70 -13.84
C CYS A 286 -22.67 -21.57 -13.23
N LEU A 287 -22.81 -21.55 -11.89
CA LEU A 287 -23.60 -20.54 -11.19
C LEU A 287 -23.02 -19.14 -11.37
N ARG A 288 -21.71 -18.98 -11.19
CA ARG A 288 -21.02 -17.70 -11.41
C ARG A 288 -21.09 -17.28 -12.87
N GLY A 289 -20.86 -18.20 -13.81
CA GLY A 289 -20.97 -17.92 -15.24
C GLY A 289 -22.34 -17.39 -15.65
N ALA A 290 -23.41 -18.00 -15.12
CA ALA A 290 -24.78 -17.54 -15.35
C ALA A 290 -25.07 -16.20 -14.65
N HIS A 291 -24.55 -15.99 -13.44
CA HIS A 291 -24.78 -14.77 -12.68
C HIS A 291 -24.11 -13.54 -13.32
N VAL A 292 -22.83 -13.62 -13.69
CA VAL A 292 -22.10 -12.56 -14.42
C VAL A 292 -22.84 -12.14 -15.69
N ASP A 293 -23.48 -13.11 -16.34
CA ASP A 293 -24.21 -12.91 -17.56
C ASP A 293 -25.53 -12.15 -17.35
N LEU A 294 -26.30 -12.56 -16.33
CA LEU A 294 -27.55 -11.89 -15.97
C LEU A 294 -27.29 -10.43 -15.59
N GLU A 295 -26.24 -10.15 -14.83
CA GLU A 295 -25.85 -8.78 -14.46
C GLU A 295 -25.53 -7.90 -15.67
N GLY A 296 -25.06 -8.48 -16.77
CA GLY A 296 -24.87 -7.73 -18.01
C GLY A 296 -26.16 -7.22 -18.64
N LEU A 297 -27.30 -7.84 -18.33
CA LEU A 297 -28.62 -7.41 -18.79
C LEU A 297 -29.27 -6.39 -17.85
N VAL A 298 -29.08 -6.55 -16.53
CA VAL A 298 -29.92 -5.89 -15.50
C VAL A 298 -29.22 -4.84 -14.67
N LEU A 299 -27.88 -4.76 -14.69
CA LEU A 299 -27.09 -3.85 -13.87
C LEU A 299 -26.57 -2.68 -14.71
N ASP A 300 -26.61 -1.46 -14.13
CA ASP A 300 -26.01 -0.28 -14.75
C ASP A 300 -24.50 -0.45 -14.99
N ARG A 301 -24.00 0.17 -16.06
CA ARG A 301 -22.60 0.05 -16.49
C ARG A 301 -21.60 0.50 -15.42
N GLU A 302 -21.84 1.64 -14.79
CA GLU A 302 -20.89 2.20 -13.81
C GLU A 302 -21.00 1.47 -12.47
N VAL A 303 -22.22 1.07 -12.07
CA VAL A 303 -22.43 0.22 -10.88
C VAL A 303 -21.71 -1.12 -11.05
N ARG A 304 -21.83 -1.75 -12.23
CA ARG A 304 -21.09 -2.99 -12.55
C ARG A 304 -19.59 -2.80 -12.47
N ALA A 305 -19.06 -1.72 -13.05
CA ALA A 305 -17.62 -1.44 -13.02
C ALA A 305 -17.09 -1.26 -11.58
N LEU A 306 -17.81 -0.53 -10.72
CA LEU A 306 -17.47 -0.36 -9.31
C LEU A 306 -17.54 -1.70 -8.55
N ARG A 307 -18.58 -2.49 -8.81
CA ARG A 307 -18.71 -3.83 -8.22
C ARG A 307 -17.52 -4.70 -8.60
N ASP A 308 -17.20 -4.82 -9.88
CA ASP A 308 -16.13 -5.70 -10.37
C ASP A 308 -14.74 -5.27 -9.87
N GLN A 309 -14.44 -3.97 -9.89
CA GLN A 309 -13.11 -3.46 -9.52
C GLN A 309 -12.88 -3.36 -8.02
N PHE A 310 -13.90 -2.93 -7.26
CA PHE A 310 -13.77 -2.69 -5.82
C PHE A 310 -14.38 -3.83 -5.01
N LEU A 311 -15.64 -4.19 -5.25
CA LEU A 311 -16.36 -5.12 -4.39
C LEU A 311 -15.88 -6.56 -4.57
N THR A 312 -15.90 -7.08 -5.80
CA THR A 312 -15.48 -8.45 -6.13
C THR A 312 -14.05 -8.73 -5.70
N PHE A 313 -13.13 -7.81 -6.02
CA PHE A 313 -11.72 -7.95 -5.67
C PHE A 313 -11.50 -7.99 -4.15
N ASN A 314 -12.05 -7.02 -3.41
CA ASN A 314 -11.84 -6.96 -1.96
C ASN A 314 -12.55 -8.09 -1.23
N TYR A 315 -13.76 -8.47 -1.65
CA TYR A 315 -14.50 -9.57 -1.05
C TYR A 315 -13.81 -10.92 -1.29
N ALA A 316 -13.40 -11.22 -2.53
CA ALA A 316 -12.63 -12.42 -2.83
C ALA A 316 -11.29 -12.46 -2.07
N LYS A 317 -10.63 -11.31 -1.91
CA LYS A 317 -9.42 -11.19 -1.12
C LYS A 317 -9.67 -11.49 0.35
N ILE A 318 -10.75 -10.99 0.96
CA ILE A 318 -11.12 -11.29 2.36
C ILE A 318 -11.40 -12.78 2.53
N LEU A 319 -12.17 -13.37 1.63
CA LEU A 319 -12.46 -14.80 1.65
C LEU A 319 -11.17 -15.64 1.51
N TYR A 320 -10.24 -15.27 0.62
CA TYR A 320 -9.04 -16.06 0.33
C TYR A 320 -7.85 -15.80 1.28
N SER A 321 -7.38 -14.55 1.33
CA SER A 321 -6.04 -14.13 1.80
C SER A 321 -6.07 -13.13 2.94
N ARG A 322 -7.06 -12.24 3.03
CA ARG A 322 -7.11 -11.19 4.05
C ARG A 322 -7.78 -11.75 5.30
N TYR A 323 -7.03 -12.63 5.97
CA TYR A 323 -7.22 -13.05 7.36
C TYR A 323 -8.49 -13.92 7.52
N GLY A 324 -8.63 -14.76 8.56
CA GLY A 324 -9.93 -15.36 8.95
C GLY A 324 -10.97 -14.32 9.43
N LEU A 325 -10.93 -13.15 8.81
CA LEU A 325 -11.81 -11.99 8.89
C LEU A 325 -13.05 -12.21 8.03
N TYR A 326 -13.47 -13.46 7.82
CA TYR A 326 -14.89 -13.65 7.53
C TYR A 326 -15.72 -13.00 8.66
N PHE A 327 -15.28 -13.13 9.90
CA PHE A 327 -15.88 -12.46 11.04
C PHE A 327 -15.25 -11.08 11.28
N SER A 328 -15.30 -10.20 10.29
CA SER A 328 -14.72 -8.84 10.39
C SER A 328 -15.67 -7.73 9.96
N PRO A 329 -15.46 -6.50 10.47
CA PRO A 329 -16.30 -5.35 10.13
C PRO A 329 -16.17 -4.96 8.65
N GLU A 330 -15.00 -5.10 8.03
CA GLU A 330 -14.83 -4.80 6.61
C GLU A 330 -15.57 -5.78 5.69
N ARG A 331 -15.69 -7.06 6.09
CA ARG A 331 -16.54 -8.01 5.35
C ARG A 331 -18.02 -7.60 5.46
N GLU A 332 -18.49 -7.29 6.66
CA GLU A 332 -19.88 -6.82 6.90
C GLU A 332 -20.22 -5.59 6.06
N PHE A 333 -19.30 -4.63 6.00
CA PHE A 333 -19.47 -3.44 5.17
C PHE A 333 -19.59 -3.76 3.67
N LEU A 334 -18.75 -4.66 3.16
CA LEU A 334 -18.81 -5.09 1.76
C LEU A 334 -20.08 -5.91 1.47
N GLU A 335 -20.52 -6.75 2.40
CA GLU A 335 -21.75 -7.53 2.26
C GLU A 335 -22.99 -6.63 2.08
N GLN A 336 -23.10 -5.54 2.84
CA GLN A 336 -24.18 -4.57 2.63
C GLN A 336 -24.13 -3.93 1.24
N SER A 337 -22.93 -3.73 0.69
CA SER A 337 -22.75 -3.22 -0.67
C SER A 337 -23.16 -4.27 -1.73
N ILE A 338 -22.95 -5.57 -1.47
CA ILE A 338 -23.42 -6.66 -2.34
C ILE A 338 -24.95 -6.60 -2.40
N ILE A 339 -25.62 -6.59 -1.24
CA ILE A 339 -27.09 -6.53 -1.16
C ILE A 339 -27.63 -5.32 -1.93
N ALA A 340 -26.97 -4.16 -1.84
CA ALA A 340 -27.36 -2.96 -2.57
C ALA A 340 -27.23 -3.13 -4.09
N SER A 341 -26.16 -3.76 -4.57
CA SER A 341 -25.94 -4.01 -6.01
C SER A 341 -26.92 -5.05 -6.60
N GLN A 342 -27.37 -6.00 -5.78
CA GLN A 342 -28.14 -7.16 -6.25
C GLN A 342 -29.67 -6.96 -6.25
N LYS A 343 -30.19 -5.79 -5.81
CA LYS A 343 -31.63 -5.55 -5.64
C LYS A 343 -32.47 -5.91 -6.87
N ASP A 344 -32.01 -5.51 -8.05
CA ASP A 344 -32.73 -5.64 -9.31
C ASP A 344 -32.21 -6.79 -10.18
N VAL A 345 -31.29 -7.62 -9.66
CA VAL A 345 -30.73 -8.78 -10.35
C VAL A 345 -31.70 -9.95 -10.25
N ASN A 346 -32.79 -9.86 -11.02
CA ASN A 346 -33.79 -10.91 -11.14
C ASN A 346 -33.94 -11.30 -12.61
N GLY A 347 -34.07 -12.60 -12.89
CA GLY A 347 -34.27 -13.07 -14.26
C GLY A 347 -33.90 -14.53 -14.42
N GLN A 348 -33.78 -14.95 -15.68
CA GLN A 348 -33.40 -16.30 -16.06
C GLN A 348 -32.27 -16.30 -17.08
N VAL A 349 -31.42 -17.31 -17.01
CA VAL A 349 -30.30 -17.55 -17.92
C VAL A 349 -30.36 -18.99 -18.40
N ARG A 350 -30.46 -19.16 -19.72
CA ARG A 350 -30.36 -20.46 -20.39
C ARG A 350 -28.90 -20.77 -20.64
N CYS A 351 -28.43 -21.88 -20.12
CA CYS A 351 -27.05 -22.31 -20.12
C CYS A 351 -26.92 -23.67 -20.82
N ARG A 352 -25.70 -23.93 -21.30
CA ARG A 352 -25.29 -25.20 -21.91
C ARG A 352 -23.96 -25.61 -21.31
N VAL A 353 -23.84 -26.88 -20.94
CA VAL A 353 -22.55 -27.52 -20.64
C VAL A 353 -22.22 -28.56 -21.70
N TYR A 354 -20.95 -28.62 -22.08
CA TYR A 354 -20.47 -29.55 -23.09
C TYR A 354 -18.95 -29.69 -23.00
N LYS A 355 -18.45 -30.92 -22.80
CA LYS A 355 -17.02 -31.30 -22.84
C LYS A 355 -16.07 -30.26 -22.21
N GLY A 356 -16.25 -30.00 -20.92
CA GLY A 356 -15.45 -29.07 -20.12
C GLY A 356 -15.84 -27.60 -20.24
N SER A 357 -16.70 -27.26 -21.22
CA SER A 357 -17.11 -25.89 -21.48
C SER A 357 -18.48 -25.57 -20.88
N PHE A 358 -18.61 -24.35 -20.38
CA PHE A 358 -19.88 -23.72 -20.01
C PHE A 358 -20.16 -22.58 -20.98
N SER A 359 -21.39 -22.48 -21.50
CA SER A 359 -21.80 -21.46 -22.46
C SER A 359 -23.20 -20.95 -22.15
N VAL A 360 -23.42 -19.66 -22.34
CA VAL A 360 -24.75 -19.05 -22.18
C VAL A 360 -25.46 -18.98 -23.52
N LEU A 361 -26.68 -19.48 -23.59
CA LEU A 361 -27.53 -19.51 -24.78
C LEU A 361 -28.46 -18.29 -24.88
N GLY A 362 -28.81 -17.69 -23.74
CA GLY A 362 -29.62 -16.47 -23.70
C GLY A 362 -30.10 -16.15 -22.30
N ARG A 363 -30.60 -14.94 -22.12
CA ARG A 363 -31.02 -14.39 -20.83
C ARG A 363 -32.28 -13.56 -20.98
N SER A 364 -33.08 -13.45 -19.94
CA SER A 364 -34.25 -12.57 -19.89
C SER A 364 -34.55 -12.11 -18.47
N SER A 365 -35.02 -10.88 -18.31
CA SER A 365 -35.48 -10.31 -17.05
C SER A 365 -36.83 -9.61 -17.26
N GLU A 366 -37.74 -9.77 -16.30
CA GLU A 366 -39.03 -9.09 -16.31
C GLU A 366 -39.01 -7.79 -15.47
N THR A 367 -38.11 -7.70 -14.49
CA THR A 367 -38.08 -6.62 -13.48
C THR A 367 -37.18 -5.46 -13.87
N SER A 368 -36.02 -5.73 -14.47
CA SER A 368 -35.05 -4.70 -14.85
C SER A 368 -34.88 -4.73 -16.37
N LYS A 369 -35.32 -3.66 -17.03
CA LYS A 369 -35.28 -3.47 -18.49
C LYS A 369 -34.27 -2.39 -18.87
N LEU A 370 -33.02 -2.55 -18.43
CA LEU A 370 -31.94 -1.65 -18.85
C LEU A 370 -31.49 -1.92 -20.30
N TYR A 371 -31.74 -3.13 -20.80
CA TYR A 371 -31.52 -3.47 -22.19
C TYR A 371 -32.79 -3.25 -23.01
N ASP A 372 -32.71 -2.36 -23.98
CA ASP A 372 -33.76 -2.14 -24.98
C ASP A 372 -33.27 -2.59 -26.36
N ALA A 373 -34.03 -3.50 -26.99
CA ALA A 373 -33.71 -4.02 -28.32
C ALA A 373 -33.93 -2.96 -29.42
N SER A 374 -34.83 -2.00 -29.21
CA SER A 374 -35.11 -0.94 -30.18
C SER A 374 -34.01 0.13 -30.17
N GLU A 375 -33.50 0.52 -29.01
CA GLU A 375 -32.39 1.48 -28.89
C GLU A 375 -31.05 0.92 -29.39
N SER A 376 -30.85 -0.40 -29.29
CA SER A 376 -29.63 -1.08 -29.75
C SER A 376 -29.70 -1.60 -31.18
N SER A 377 -30.86 -1.46 -31.84
CA SER A 377 -31.06 -1.91 -33.21
C SER A 377 -30.21 -1.11 -34.19
N MET A 378 -29.63 -1.79 -35.18
CA MET A 378 -28.97 -1.14 -36.31
C MET A 378 -29.92 -0.92 -37.49
N ASP A 379 -31.09 -1.55 -37.45
CA ASP A 379 -32.11 -1.50 -38.50
C ASP A 379 -33.17 -0.41 -38.23
N GLU A 380 -33.29 0.02 -36.98
CA GLU A 380 -34.22 1.07 -36.52
C GLU A 380 -33.44 2.14 -35.74
N ILE A 381 -33.78 3.43 -35.91
CA ILE A 381 -33.08 4.54 -35.24
C ILE A 381 -33.47 4.63 -33.75
N GLY A 382 -34.66 4.14 -33.39
CA GLY A 382 -35.20 4.24 -32.03
C GLY A 382 -35.33 5.70 -31.55
N ASP A 383 -35.23 5.89 -30.22
CA ASP A 383 -35.24 7.21 -29.55
C ASP A 383 -33.83 7.85 -29.45
N PHE A 384 -32.81 7.22 -30.02
CA PHE A 384 -31.42 7.70 -29.99
C PHE A 384 -31.13 8.68 -31.13
N ALA A 385 -30.74 9.92 -30.82
CA ALA A 385 -30.36 10.92 -31.82
C ALA A 385 -28.87 10.81 -32.19
N PRO A 386 -28.50 10.30 -33.40
CA PRO A 386 -27.09 10.07 -33.73
C PRO A 386 -26.24 11.34 -33.74
N SER A 387 -26.86 12.51 -33.94
CA SER A 387 -26.21 13.83 -33.91
C SER A 387 -25.56 14.17 -32.56
N GLU A 388 -26.09 13.66 -31.44
CA GLU A 388 -25.55 13.95 -30.10
C GLU A 388 -24.18 13.29 -29.88
N THR A 389 -23.93 12.17 -30.55
CA THR A 389 -22.67 11.42 -30.50
C THR A 389 -21.47 12.28 -30.90
N GLY A 390 -21.65 13.21 -31.86
CA GLY A 390 -20.58 14.11 -32.30
C GLY A 390 -20.06 15.01 -31.19
N GLY A 391 -20.96 15.55 -30.37
CA GLY A 391 -20.61 16.36 -29.20
C GLY A 391 -19.92 15.53 -28.12
N PHE A 392 -20.47 14.36 -27.79
CA PHE A 392 -19.89 13.44 -26.80
C PHE A 392 -18.47 13.01 -27.16
N ILE A 393 -18.24 12.56 -28.42
CA ILE A 393 -16.91 12.20 -28.91
C ILE A 393 -15.98 13.40 -28.85
N SER A 394 -16.46 14.58 -29.26
CA SER A 394 -15.64 15.80 -29.24
C SER A 394 -15.13 16.12 -27.85
N VAL A 395 -15.98 16.01 -26.81
CA VAL A 395 -15.60 16.24 -25.41
C VAL A 395 -14.59 15.18 -24.92
N GLN A 396 -14.87 13.89 -25.13
CA GLN A 396 -13.94 12.81 -24.73
C GLN A 396 -12.60 12.92 -25.46
N ALA A 397 -12.62 13.35 -26.72
CA ALA A 397 -11.43 13.51 -27.55
C ALA A 397 -10.53 14.68 -27.11
N ILE A 398 -11.01 15.67 -26.34
CA ILE A 398 -10.18 16.82 -25.91
C ILE A 398 -8.92 16.32 -25.20
N ARG A 399 -9.07 15.41 -24.24
CA ARG A 399 -7.95 14.83 -23.47
C ARG A 399 -7.04 13.99 -24.36
N LEU A 400 -7.61 13.17 -25.25
CA LEU A 400 -6.86 12.27 -26.13
C LEU A 400 -6.09 13.02 -27.22
N LYS A 401 -6.66 14.09 -27.78
CA LYS A 401 -6.00 14.96 -28.78
C LYS A 401 -4.75 15.62 -28.19
N LYS A 402 -4.84 16.17 -26.98
CA LYS A 402 -3.68 16.75 -26.27
C LYS A 402 -2.59 15.71 -26.03
N TYR A 403 -2.97 14.52 -25.57
CA TYR A 403 -2.02 13.42 -25.36
C TYR A 403 -1.36 12.95 -26.67
N GLY A 404 -2.13 12.83 -27.75
CA GLY A 404 -1.63 12.44 -29.07
C GLY A 404 -0.67 13.48 -29.67
N GLN A 405 -0.96 14.77 -29.50
CA GLN A 405 -0.08 15.86 -29.91
C GLN A 405 1.25 15.82 -29.15
N ALA A 406 1.22 15.66 -27.82
CA ALA A 406 2.43 15.52 -27.02
C ALA A 406 3.32 14.34 -27.49
N LYS A 407 2.70 13.20 -27.85
CA LYS A 407 3.41 12.05 -28.44
C LYS A 407 3.98 12.34 -29.83
N ALA A 408 3.20 12.98 -30.72
CA ALA A 408 3.64 13.30 -32.07
C ALA A 408 4.81 14.30 -32.07
N ASP A 409 4.79 15.27 -31.17
CA ASP A 409 5.87 16.24 -31.00
C ASP A 409 7.13 15.60 -30.41
N ALA A 410 6.99 14.60 -29.52
CA ALA A 410 8.11 13.81 -29.04
C ALA A 410 8.77 13.00 -30.17
N VAL A 411 7.98 12.33 -31.03
CA VAL A 411 8.50 11.57 -32.18
C VAL A 411 9.16 12.49 -33.21
N ARG A 412 8.59 13.67 -33.48
CA ARG A 412 9.20 14.66 -34.37
C ARG A 412 10.57 15.08 -33.86
N ARG A 413 10.72 15.37 -32.56
CA ARG A 413 12.01 15.72 -31.93
C ARG A 413 13.07 14.61 -32.08
N ASP A 414 12.68 13.34 -32.00
CA ASP A 414 13.60 12.22 -32.23
C ASP A 414 14.05 12.10 -33.70
N THR A 415 13.15 12.30 -34.66
CA THR A 415 13.51 12.25 -36.10
C THR A 415 14.40 13.41 -36.57
N THR A 416 14.34 14.58 -35.93
CA THR A 416 15.23 15.71 -36.26
C THR A 416 16.65 15.51 -35.72
N SER A 417 16.86 14.63 -34.74
CA SER A 417 18.20 14.33 -34.19
C SER A 417 19.09 13.47 -35.11
N LEU A 418 18.51 12.84 -36.14
CA LEU A 418 19.20 11.93 -37.07
C LEU A 418 19.66 12.58 -38.39
N ARG A 419 19.53 13.91 -38.55
CA ARG A 419 20.05 14.64 -39.71
C ARG A 419 20.93 15.82 -39.28
N THR A 420 22.24 15.68 -39.44
CA THR A 420 23.20 16.79 -39.60
C THR A 420 24.03 16.53 -40.87
N PRO A 421 24.42 17.56 -41.64
CA PRO A 421 25.57 18.41 -41.25
C PRO A 421 25.49 19.91 -41.64
N GLY A 422 26.19 20.77 -40.89
CA GLY A 422 26.81 22.01 -41.43
C GLY A 422 26.50 23.36 -40.75
N SER A 423 27.28 23.69 -39.70
CA SER A 423 27.92 25.00 -39.40
C SER A 423 27.06 26.28 -39.18
N PRO A 424 27.58 27.37 -38.55
CA PRO A 424 27.06 27.87 -37.28
C PRO A 424 26.46 29.29 -37.38
N GLY A 425 25.34 29.53 -36.68
CA GLY A 425 24.72 30.86 -36.69
C GLY A 425 23.65 31.06 -35.64
N SER A 426 24.05 31.79 -34.59
CA SER A 426 23.27 32.72 -33.77
C SER A 426 21.97 32.27 -33.07
N SER A 427 22.02 32.53 -31.76
CA SER A 427 20.97 33.06 -30.88
C SER A 427 19.92 32.12 -30.28
N THR A 428 20.07 31.98 -28.97
CA THR A 428 19.04 32.00 -27.92
C THR A 428 18.13 30.77 -27.80
N GLU A 429 18.63 29.76 -27.08
CA GLU A 429 17.82 28.71 -26.46
C GLU A 429 17.18 29.24 -25.16
N THR A 430 15.86 29.40 -25.16
CA THR A 430 15.04 29.43 -23.95
C THR A 430 14.42 28.06 -23.75
N ALA A 431 15.07 27.26 -22.92
CA ALA A 431 14.52 26.01 -22.40
C ALA A 431 13.37 26.34 -21.43
N LYS A 432 12.14 25.91 -21.75
CA LYS A 432 11.07 25.67 -20.78
C LYS A 432 9.97 24.77 -21.37
N ASP A 433 9.50 23.87 -20.52
CA ASP A 433 8.29 23.05 -20.56
C ASP A 433 8.36 21.68 -21.27
N LYS A 434 8.61 20.64 -20.45
CA LYS A 434 8.56 19.21 -20.75
C LYS A 434 7.68 18.51 -19.70
N LEU A 435 6.40 18.85 -19.61
CA LEU A 435 5.50 18.25 -18.64
C LEU A 435 5.31 16.72 -18.86
N HIS A 436 5.77 15.97 -17.86
CA HIS A 436 5.91 14.51 -17.82
C HIS A 436 4.59 13.73 -17.65
N THR A 437 4.40 12.67 -18.46
CA THR A 437 3.50 11.53 -18.17
C THR A 437 4.03 10.72 -16.97
N PRO A 438 3.16 10.15 -16.10
CA PRO A 438 3.61 9.39 -14.94
C PRO A 438 4.23 8.05 -15.37
N LEU A 439 5.48 7.84 -14.97
CA LEU A 439 6.21 6.58 -15.12
C LEU A 439 5.75 5.58 -14.04
N PRO A 440 5.86 4.25 -14.27
CA PRO A 440 5.67 3.25 -13.23
C PRO A 440 6.53 3.58 -12.00
N ALA A 441 6.00 3.41 -10.78
CA ALA A 441 6.62 3.89 -9.53
C ALA A 441 8.12 3.54 -9.42
N ARG A 442 8.50 2.31 -9.75
CA ARG A 442 9.90 1.84 -9.70
C ARG A 442 10.81 2.49 -10.76
N THR A 443 10.26 2.85 -11.92
CA THR A 443 11.00 3.57 -12.97
C THR A 443 11.19 5.04 -12.61
N LEU A 444 10.21 5.63 -11.92
CA LEU A 444 10.31 6.99 -11.40
C LEU A 444 11.39 7.07 -10.31
N GLU A 445 11.39 6.14 -9.36
CA GLU A 445 12.42 6.04 -8.30
C GLU A 445 13.83 5.93 -8.88
N LEU A 446 14.04 5.05 -9.86
CA LEU A 446 15.33 4.89 -10.53
C LEU A 446 15.76 6.17 -11.27
N LYS A 447 14.82 6.87 -11.91
CA LYS A 447 15.09 8.13 -12.60
C LYS A 447 15.45 9.24 -11.62
N LEU A 448 14.74 9.35 -10.50
CA LEU A 448 15.02 10.32 -9.45
C LEU A 448 16.36 10.05 -8.76
N LEU A 449 16.68 8.79 -8.45
CA LEU A 449 17.96 8.40 -7.88
C LEU A 449 19.12 8.64 -8.86
N HIS A 450 18.91 8.36 -10.16
CA HIS A 450 19.88 8.70 -11.20
C HIS A 450 20.07 10.22 -11.30
N HIS A 451 18.99 11.00 -11.27
CA HIS A 451 19.06 12.47 -11.27
C HIS A 451 19.83 12.99 -10.06
N PHE A 452 19.64 12.39 -8.88
CA PHE A 452 20.39 12.75 -7.69
C PHE A 452 21.89 12.59 -7.89
N THR A 453 22.30 11.39 -8.31
CA THR A 453 23.71 10.95 -8.42
C THR A 453 24.44 11.52 -9.64
N SER A 454 23.73 12.21 -10.54
CA SER A 454 24.31 12.82 -11.74
C SER A 454 24.21 14.35 -11.75
N GLN A 455 23.15 14.94 -11.22
CA GLN A 455 22.83 16.37 -11.37
C GLN A 455 22.50 17.05 -10.04
N ALA A 456 21.60 16.49 -9.22
CA ALA A 456 21.14 17.18 -8.02
C ALA A 456 22.26 17.38 -6.98
N TYR A 457 23.13 16.39 -6.80
CA TYR A 457 24.21 16.47 -5.82
C TYR A 457 25.23 17.59 -6.13
N LEU A 458 25.44 17.92 -7.41
CA LEU A 458 26.36 18.99 -7.83
C LEU A 458 25.89 20.36 -7.34
N THR A 459 24.57 20.54 -7.21
CA THR A 459 23.96 21.79 -6.72
C THR A 459 24.03 21.96 -5.21
N LEU A 460 24.46 20.93 -4.48
CA LEU A 460 24.71 20.97 -3.04
C LEU A 460 26.14 21.42 -2.70
N MET A 461 26.93 21.81 -3.73
CA MET A 461 28.31 22.33 -3.70
C MET A 461 29.26 21.58 -2.74
N PRO A 462 29.72 20.37 -3.14
CA PRO A 462 30.74 19.66 -2.38
C PRO A 462 32.06 20.42 -2.40
N LYS A 463 32.58 20.78 -1.23
CA LYS A 463 33.82 21.59 -1.04
C LYS A 463 35.12 20.86 -1.43
N SER A 464 35.07 19.55 -1.62
CA SER A 464 36.21 18.70 -1.99
C SER A 464 35.74 17.49 -2.79
N GLU A 465 36.66 16.82 -3.51
CA GLU A 465 36.37 15.59 -4.25
C GLU A 465 35.84 14.47 -3.33
N GLU A 466 36.28 14.46 -2.08
CA GLU A 466 35.81 13.55 -1.03
C GLU A 466 34.35 13.85 -0.60
N HIS A 467 34.00 15.13 -0.40
CA HIS A 467 32.60 15.52 -0.17
C HIS A 467 31.69 15.21 -1.37
N SER A 468 32.22 15.35 -2.58
CA SER A 468 31.51 15.02 -3.82
C SER A 468 31.21 13.53 -3.90
N ARG A 469 32.17 12.69 -3.49
CA ARG A 469 31.99 11.24 -3.36
C ARG A 469 30.93 10.86 -2.33
N HIS A 470 30.91 11.50 -1.16
CA HIS A 470 29.90 11.23 -0.14
C HIS A 470 28.47 11.46 -0.63
N TRP A 471 28.21 12.61 -1.26
CA TRP A 471 26.89 12.91 -1.82
C TRP A 471 26.53 12.05 -3.03
N ARG A 472 27.50 11.65 -3.84
CA ARG A 472 27.26 10.90 -5.07
C ARG A 472 27.13 9.39 -4.84
N VAL A 473 27.82 8.82 -3.85
CA VAL A 473 28.00 7.37 -3.69
C VAL A 473 27.59 6.90 -2.30
N ASP A 474 28.19 7.47 -1.24
CA ASP A 474 28.04 6.91 0.11
C ASP A 474 26.63 7.15 0.68
N ILE A 475 26.07 8.35 0.50
CA ILE A 475 24.70 8.69 0.94
C ILE A 475 23.63 7.91 0.16
N PRO A 476 23.67 7.79 -1.19
CA PRO A 476 22.78 6.92 -1.93
C PRO A 476 22.90 5.43 -1.55
N SER A 477 24.11 4.95 -1.27
CA SER A 477 24.31 3.57 -0.79
C SER A 477 23.62 3.36 0.56
N LEU A 478 23.80 4.30 1.49
CA LEU A 478 23.15 4.27 2.79
C LEU A 478 21.61 4.37 2.68
N ALA A 479 21.11 5.09 1.67
CA ALA A 479 19.69 5.22 1.39
C ALA A 479 19.07 3.91 0.89
N LEU A 480 19.77 3.10 0.10
CA LEU A 480 19.26 1.79 -0.35
C LEU A 480 19.03 0.82 0.81
N ASP A 481 19.83 0.94 1.88
CA ASP A 481 19.67 0.16 3.10
C ASP A 481 18.63 0.75 4.07
N ASN A 482 18.21 2.01 3.86
CA ASN A 482 17.31 2.75 4.75
C ASN A 482 16.18 3.45 3.97
N THR A 483 15.02 2.81 3.90
CA THR A 483 13.87 3.26 3.09
C THR A 483 13.46 4.72 3.35
N PHE A 484 13.57 5.20 4.59
CA PHE A 484 13.23 6.59 4.92
C PHE A 484 14.21 7.63 4.34
N LEU A 485 15.50 7.30 4.27
CA LEU A 485 16.51 8.16 3.68
C LEU A 485 16.39 8.15 2.16
N LEU A 486 16.02 7.00 1.59
CA LEU A 486 15.67 6.88 0.17
C LEU A 486 14.50 7.80 -0.20
N ASP A 487 13.41 7.77 0.57
CA ASP A 487 12.26 8.64 0.34
C ASP A 487 12.64 10.13 0.41
N ALA A 488 13.49 10.52 1.36
CA ALA A 488 13.96 11.90 1.50
C ALA A 488 14.86 12.34 0.32
N LEU A 489 15.74 11.46 -0.15
CA LEU A 489 16.63 11.70 -1.29
C LEU A 489 15.84 11.79 -2.59
N LEU A 490 14.85 10.92 -2.78
CA LEU A 490 13.94 10.95 -3.92
C LEU A 490 13.08 12.22 -3.91
N ALA A 491 12.59 12.65 -2.74
CA ALA A 491 11.84 13.90 -2.60
C ALA A 491 12.71 15.13 -2.91
N LEU A 492 13.97 15.17 -2.46
CA LEU A 492 14.90 16.25 -2.81
C LEU A 492 15.21 16.26 -4.31
N SER A 493 15.36 15.08 -4.92
CA SER A 493 15.60 14.94 -6.35
C SER A 493 14.40 15.37 -7.17
N ALA A 494 13.20 15.01 -6.71
CA ALA A 494 11.94 15.46 -7.26
C ALA A 494 11.79 16.97 -7.11
N LEU A 495 12.19 17.57 -5.99
CA LEU A 495 12.14 19.03 -5.77
C LEU A 495 13.19 19.80 -6.57
N HIS A 496 14.39 19.24 -6.74
CA HIS A 496 15.41 19.79 -7.64
C HIS A 496 14.96 19.69 -9.10
N LEU A 497 14.28 18.60 -9.47
CA LEU A 497 13.55 18.50 -10.75
C LEU A 497 12.33 19.42 -10.78
N ALA A 498 11.69 19.71 -9.64
CA ALA A 498 10.47 20.51 -9.56
C ALA A 498 10.69 22.01 -9.61
N HIS A 499 11.85 22.45 -9.14
CA HIS A 499 12.42 23.71 -9.55
C HIS A 499 12.57 23.83 -11.08
N LEU A 500 12.53 22.70 -11.80
CA LEU A 500 12.40 22.60 -13.26
C LEU A 500 11.00 22.10 -13.74
N GLU A 501 10.10 21.57 -12.87
CA GLU A 501 8.64 21.25 -13.01
C GLU A 501 8.03 20.35 -11.87
N ASP A 502 6.93 20.78 -11.25
CA ASP A 502 6.30 20.45 -9.94
C ASP A 502 6.20 19.03 -9.28
N LEU A 503 6.23 19.09 -7.92
CA LEU A 503 5.66 18.24 -6.83
C LEU A 503 6.41 17.05 -6.16
N ALA A 504 6.42 17.03 -4.79
CA ALA A 504 5.80 16.00 -3.90
C ALA A 504 6.37 15.95 -2.44
N LEU A 505 5.53 15.60 -1.44
CA LEU A 505 5.93 15.19 -0.06
C LEU A 505 4.87 14.34 0.66
N ALA A 506 5.20 13.10 1.04
CA ALA A 506 4.37 12.24 1.90
C ALA A 506 5.13 11.21 2.77
N GLY A 507 6.43 10.95 2.52
CA GLY A 507 7.18 9.86 3.19
C GLY A 507 7.68 10.15 4.61
N LEU A 508 7.72 11.41 5.03
CA LEU A 508 8.56 11.84 6.15
C LEU A 508 8.03 11.47 7.55
N ASN A 509 6.71 11.50 7.77
CA ASN A 509 6.16 11.28 9.12
C ASN A 509 6.33 9.85 9.64
N LYS A 510 6.73 8.91 8.79
CA LYS A 510 6.92 7.50 9.15
C LYS A 510 8.30 7.22 9.75
N ALA A 511 9.30 8.02 9.40
CA ALA A 511 10.72 7.79 9.74
C ALA A 511 11.08 8.05 11.21
N LEU A 512 10.38 8.96 11.87
CA LEU A 512 10.73 9.41 13.23
C LEU A 512 10.35 8.42 14.35
N SER A 513 9.72 7.29 14.02
CA SER A 513 9.17 6.36 15.03
C SER A 513 10.04 5.14 15.34
N ASN A 514 11.10 4.85 14.57
CA ASN A 514 11.94 3.66 14.72
C ASN A 514 13.44 4.02 14.65
N MET A 515 14.10 4.29 15.78
CA MET A 515 15.55 4.57 15.82
C MET A 515 16.33 3.33 16.27
N SER A 516 17.34 2.92 15.50
CA SER A 516 18.38 1.94 15.90
C SER A 516 19.79 2.55 15.77
N PRO A 517 20.80 2.06 16.50
CA PRO A 517 22.19 2.56 16.41
C PRO A 517 22.81 2.48 15.01
N GLU A 518 22.36 1.52 14.19
CA GLU A 518 22.80 1.31 12.81
C GLU A 518 22.22 2.35 11.82
N SER A 519 21.16 3.06 12.21
CA SER A 519 20.45 4.04 11.37
C SER A 519 20.80 5.49 11.66
N CYS A 520 21.68 5.76 12.65
CA CYS A 520 21.98 7.11 13.14
C CYS A 520 22.52 8.06 12.06
N GLU A 521 23.48 7.63 11.23
CA GLU A 521 24.01 8.44 10.12
C GLU A 521 22.92 8.77 9.10
N ALA A 522 22.05 7.79 8.81
CA ALA A 522 20.96 7.95 7.85
C ALA A 522 19.88 8.92 8.38
N VAL A 523 19.57 8.87 9.68
CA VAL A 523 18.61 9.78 10.32
C VAL A 523 19.16 11.22 10.35
N ALA A 524 20.45 11.41 10.66
CA ALA A 524 21.09 12.72 10.63
C ALA A 524 21.08 13.34 9.22
N MET A 525 21.39 12.53 8.19
CA MET A 525 21.33 12.97 6.79
C MET A 525 19.90 13.26 6.33
N CYS A 526 18.93 12.40 6.67
CA CYS A 526 17.52 12.63 6.38
C CYS A 526 17.05 13.95 6.98
N SER A 527 17.47 14.26 8.21
CA SER A 527 17.13 15.50 8.91
C SER A 527 17.67 16.75 8.19
N ILE A 528 18.90 16.70 7.66
CA ILE A 528 19.48 17.79 6.85
C ILE A 528 18.72 17.96 5.52
N LEU A 529 18.37 16.85 4.88
CA LEU A 529 17.57 16.87 3.64
C LEU A 529 16.21 17.53 3.89
N VAL A 530 15.52 17.15 4.96
CA VAL A 530 14.24 17.74 5.33
C VAL A 530 14.33 19.23 5.57
N LEU A 531 15.40 19.71 6.23
CA LEU A 531 15.63 21.14 6.39
C LEU A 531 15.72 21.87 5.04
N MET A 532 16.46 21.31 4.08
CA MET A 532 16.52 21.86 2.72
C MET A 532 15.16 21.83 2.02
N LEU A 533 14.39 20.74 2.18
CA LEU A 533 13.04 20.62 1.65
C LEU A 533 12.14 21.72 2.26
N SER A 534 12.15 21.92 3.58
CA SER A 534 11.33 22.92 4.26
C SER A 534 11.57 24.36 3.80
N ILE A 535 12.79 24.69 3.33
CA ILE A 535 13.11 26.01 2.78
C ILE A 535 12.69 26.11 1.30
N ALA A 536 12.83 25.00 0.55
CA ALA A 536 12.54 24.94 -0.88
C ALA A 536 11.03 24.88 -1.22
N ILE A 537 10.25 24.07 -0.49
CA ILE A 537 8.82 23.81 -0.78
C ILE A 537 8.00 25.09 -0.93
N PRO A 538 8.11 26.10 -0.03
CA PRO A 538 7.32 27.32 -0.16
C PRO A 538 7.64 28.16 -1.40
N GLY A 539 8.78 27.93 -2.06
CA GLY A 539 9.16 28.60 -3.30
C GLY A 539 8.78 27.86 -4.57
N VAL A 540 8.29 26.62 -4.46
CA VAL A 540 7.85 25.79 -5.58
C VAL A 540 6.31 25.75 -5.66
N CYS A 541 5.62 25.81 -4.52
CA CYS A 541 4.15 25.89 -4.49
C CYS A 541 3.64 27.34 -4.72
N ASP A 542 3.47 27.74 -5.98
CA ASP A 542 2.85 29.01 -6.40
C ASP A 542 1.30 28.93 -6.41
N ASP A 543 0.70 28.35 -5.37
CA ASP A 543 -0.77 28.25 -5.30
C ASP A 543 -1.42 29.55 -4.81
N ALA A 544 -2.40 30.00 -5.57
CA ALA A 544 -3.15 31.28 -5.53
C ALA A 544 -3.98 31.56 -4.25
N ASN A 545 -3.57 31.09 -3.08
CA ASN A 545 -4.16 31.39 -1.77
C ASN A 545 -3.09 31.95 -0.82
N GLU A 546 -2.58 33.15 -1.11
CA GLU A 546 -1.60 33.89 -0.29
C GLU A 546 -2.11 34.27 1.13
N THR A 547 -3.36 33.96 1.50
CA THR A 547 -3.99 34.44 2.75
C THR A 547 -4.01 33.46 3.92
N SER A 548 -3.47 32.22 3.81
CA SER A 548 -3.59 31.22 4.88
C SER A 548 -2.31 30.69 5.53
N ARG A 549 -1.12 31.01 5.02
CA ARG A 549 0.15 30.56 5.64
C ARG A 549 0.83 31.69 6.40
N ASN A 550 0.98 31.53 7.71
CA ASN A 550 1.72 32.45 8.57
C ASN A 550 3.22 32.11 8.54
N PRO A 551 4.09 32.91 7.89
CA PRO A 551 5.49 32.55 7.69
C PRO A 551 6.33 32.55 8.97
N ILE A 552 5.82 33.17 10.05
CA ILE A 552 6.38 33.02 11.41
C ILE A 552 6.16 31.60 11.92
N SER A 553 5.01 30.98 11.62
CA SER A 553 4.75 29.56 11.90
C SER A 553 5.67 28.64 11.11
N ASP A 554 6.03 29.00 9.88
CA ASP A 554 6.97 28.24 9.04
C ASP A 554 8.40 28.34 9.59
N LEU A 555 8.84 29.53 10.04
CA LEU A 555 10.11 29.72 10.76
C LEU A 555 10.16 28.94 12.08
N LEU A 556 9.08 28.94 12.85
CA LEU A 556 8.98 28.15 14.09
C LEU A 556 8.97 26.64 13.80
N GLY A 557 8.34 26.21 12.69
CA GLY A 557 8.34 24.83 12.22
C GLY A 557 9.74 24.36 11.79
N ILE A 558 10.43 25.17 11.00
CA ILE A 558 11.84 24.97 10.62
C ILE A 558 12.70 24.89 11.87
N ARG A 559 12.53 25.79 12.84
CA ARG A 559 13.29 25.78 14.09
C ARG A 559 13.06 24.51 14.92
N LYS A 560 11.81 24.07 15.11
CA LYS A 560 11.49 22.82 15.84
C LYS A 560 12.11 21.61 15.16
N LEU A 561 12.08 21.57 13.83
CA LEU A 561 12.74 20.53 13.05
C LEU A 561 14.25 20.54 13.30
N MET A 562 14.85 21.73 13.26
CA MET A 562 16.29 21.93 13.46
C MET A 562 16.75 21.65 14.92
N GLU A 563 15.92 21.92 15.93
CA GLU A 563 16.18 21.51 17.32
C GLU A 563 16.22 19.98 17.44
N GLY A 564 15.34 19.26 16.74
CA GLY A 564 15.39 17.81 16.61
C GLY A 564 16.70 17.31 15.97
N VAL A 565 17.15 17.95 14.89
CA VAL A 565 18.44 17.62 14.22
C VAL A 565 19.61 17.80 15.17
N SER A 566 19.62 18.89 15.94
CA SER A 566 20.67 19.20 16.92
C SER A 566 20.72 18.16 18.05
N ILE A 567 19.57 17.73 18.56
CA ILE A 567 19.47 16.66 19.57
C ILE A 567 20.00 15.34 19.02
N ILE A 568 19.59 14.94 17.81
CA ILE A 568 20.04 13.70 17.15
C ILE A 568 21.55 13.72 16.93
N THR A 569 22.09 14.84 16.45
CA THR A 569 23.52 15.01 16.17
C THR A 569 24.35 14.92 17.45
N ARG A 570 23.86 15.51 18.56
CA ARG A 570 24.53 15.45 19.87
C ARG A 570 24.44 14.08 20.54
N GLN A 571 23.30 13.41 20.44
CA GLN A 571 23.12 12.05 20.99
C GLN A 571 23.90 11.00 20.20
N SER A 572 24.13 11.25 18.91
CA SER A 572 24.84 10.34 18.00
C SER A 572 26.30 10.72 17.79
N GLU A 573 26.86 11.65 18.58
CA GLU A 573 28.20 12.22 18.40
C GLU A 573 29.30 11.14 18.28
N VAL A 574 29.26 10.11 19.13
CA VAL A 574 30.25 9.01 19.11
C VAL A 574 30.17 8.17 17.83
N VAL A 575 28.96 7.99 17.28
CA VAL A 575 28.73 7.22 16.05
C VAL A 575 29.12 8.05 14.84
N LEU A 576 28.69 9.32 14.79
CA LEU A 576 29.00 10.26 13.71
C LEU A 576 30.49 10.60 13.63
N SER A 577 31.22 10.59 14.76
CA SER A 577 32.66 10.83 14.78
C SER A 577 33.49 9.67 14.24
N ASN A 578 32.94 8.45 14.23
CA ASN A 578 33.65 7.23 13.87
C ASN A 578 33.14 6.57 12.58
N GLY A 579 32.01 7.05 12.03
CA GLY A 579 31.34 6.47 10.88
C GLY A 579 31.89 6.92 9.52
N VAL A 580 31.24 6.48 8.45
CA VAL A 580 31.68 6.67 7.05
C VAL A 580 31.60 8.15 6.65
N LEU A 581 30.69 8.90 7.28
CA LEU A 581 30.48 10.33 7.03
C LEU A 581 31.17 11.24 8.07
N LYS A 582 32.18 10.74 8.80
CA LYS A 582 32.83 11.49 9.89
C LYS A 582 33.37 12.87 9.49
N GLU A 583 33.99 13.00 8.32
CA GLU A 583 34.53 14.29 7.86
C GLU A 583 33.42 15.27 7.47
N PHE A 584 32.26 14.76 7.06
CA PHE A 584 31.07 15.57 6.75
C PHE A 584 30.42 16.16 8.02
N PHE A 585 30.34 15.38 9.11
CA PHE A 585 29.73 15.83 10.37
C PHE A 585 30.71 16.54 11.33
N ARG A 586 32.02 16.39 11.14
CA ARG A 586 33.07 17.02 11.95
C ARG A 586 32.87 18.54 12.21
N PRO A 587 32.44 19.38 11.25
CA PRO A 587 32.19 20.80 11.51
C PRO A 587 30.98 21.08 12.41
N LEU A 588 30.01 20.15 12.46
CA LEU A 588 28.78 20.25 13.26
C LEU A 588 28.98 19.78 14.71
N LEU A 589 30.00 18.96 14.98
CA LEU A 589 30.25 18.31 16.28
C LEU A 589 31.21 19.10 17.20
N LEU A 590 32.02 20.01 16.66
CA LEU A 590 32.99 20.79 17.45
C LEU A 590 32.33 22.05 18.07
N PRO A 591 32.42 22.28 19.39
CA PRO A 591 31.82 23.45 20.06
C PRO A 591 32.35 24.80 19.54
N ASP A 592 33.64 24.85 19.21
CA ASP A 592 34.36 26.07 18.82
C ASP A 592 34.37 26.34 17.30
N TYR A 593 33.80 25.42 16.50
CA TYR A 593 33.61 25.61 15.06
C TYR A 593 32.30 26.33 14.71
N ARG A 594 31.55 26.80 15.72
CA ARG A 594 30.55 27.85 15.53
C ARG A 594 31.31 29.12 15.13
N PHE A 595 31.48 29.34 13.83
CA PHE A 595 32.02 30.56 13.21
C PHE A 595 33.55 30.71 13.07
N ILE A 596 34.30 29.63 12.82
CA ILE A 596 35.62 29.75 12.16
C ILE A 596 35.57 29.03 10.82
N LEU A 597 35.50 29.81 9.74
CA LEU A 597 35.64 29.30 8.39
C LEU A 597 37.11 28.94 8.15
N PRO A 598 37.44 27.78 7.57
CA PRO A 598 38.76 27.55 7.00
C PRO A 598 38.98 28.58 5.88
N GLU A 599 40.18 29.17 5.80
CA GLU A 599 40.60 29.91 4.61
C GLU A 599 40.56 28.97 3.40
N ILE A 600 39.58 29.17 2.51
CA ILE A 600 39.49 28.41 1.27
C ILE A 600 40.46 29.06 0.28
N THR A 601 41.59 28.39 0.05
CA THR A 601 42.40 28.55 -1.16
C THR A 601 41.81 27.67 -2.26
N ALA A 602 40.81 28.18 -2.98
CA ALA A 602 40.27 27.47 -4.15
C ALA A 602 39.96 28.46 -5.28
N SER A 603 40.76 28.37 -6.34
CA SER A 603 40.58 29.04 -7.62
C SER A 603 39.50 28.33 -8.44
N GLY A 604 38.30 28.92 -8.52
CA GLY A 604 37.18 28.35 -9.26
C GLY A 604 35.99 29.31 -9.47
N PRO A 605 34.93 28.89 -10.19
CA PRO A 605 33.73 29.69 -10.49
C PRO A 605 32.98 30.23 -9.24
N GLU A 606 33.31 29.71 -8.06
CA GLU A 606 32.88 30.18 -6.74
C GLU A 606 33.30 31.64 -6.47
N GLU A 607 34.50 32.06 -6.90
CA GLU A 607 35.00 33.42 -6.68
C GLU A 607 34.20 34.47 -7.49
N LEU A 608 33.70 34.10 -8.67
CA LEU A 608 32.94 35.00 -9.55
C LEU A 608 31.53 35.30 -9.03
N LEU A 609 30.86 34.29 -8.45
CA LEU A 609 29.54 34.43 -7.81
C LEU A 609 29.65 35.19 -6.48
N LEU A 610 30.65 34.87 -5.66
CA LEU A 610 30.89 35.54 -4.36
C LEU A 610 31.39 36.98 -4.53
N ALA A 611 32.17 37.29 -5.57
CA ALA A 611 32.63 38.65 -5.86
C ALA A 611 31.48 39.59 -6.29
N ARG A 612 30.43 39.06 -6.95
CA ARG A 612 29.29 39.84 -7.45
C ARG A 612 28.44 40.46 -6.34
N HIS A 613 28.34 39.80 -5.19
CA HIS A 613 27.51 40.21 -4.06
C HIS A 613 28.29 40.92 -2.93
N ARG A 614 29.64 40.94 -2.99
CA ARG A 614 30.51 41.52 -1.95
C ARG A 614 30.20 43.00 -1.60
N PRO A 615 29.98 43.92 -2.56
CA PRO A 615 29.62 45.32 -2.25
C PRO A 615 28.24 45.50 -1.60
N LEU A 616 27.35 44.52 -1.78
CA LEU A 616 26.03 44.50 -1.15
C LEU A 616 26.12 43.88 0.25
N ALA A 617 26.91 42.81 0.41
CA ALA A 617 27.22 42.19 1.70
C ALA A 617 27.87 43.18 2.68
N ASP A 618 28.80 44.01 2.20
CA ASP A 618 29.46 45.05 3.02
C ASP A 618 28.45 46.09 3.55
N ARG A 619 27.49 46.50 2.70
CA ARG A 619 26.40 47.41 3.09
C ARG A 619 25.42 46.76 4.07
N VAL A 620 25.13 45.47 3.92
CA VAL A 620 24.30 44.71 4.87
C VAL A 620 25.01 44.58 6.22
N ALA A 621 26.31 44.29 6.23
CA ALA A 621 27.12 44.23 7.46
C ALA A 621 27.22 45.59 8.17
N GLU A 622 27.29 46.70 7.42
CA GLU A 622 27.21 48.05 8.00
C GLU A 622 25.85 48.32 8.65
N SER A 623 24.75 47.95 7.99
CA SER A 623 23.39 48.09 8.54
C SER A 623 23.16 47.22 9.80
N ILE A 624 23.70 46.00 9.83
CA ILE A 624 23.66 45.13 11.03
C ILE A 624 24.45 45.75 12.21
N ARG A 625 25.58 46.42 11.93
CA ARG A 625 26.34 47.16 12.97
C ARG A 625 25.57 48.35 13.52
N GLU A 626 24.80 49.04 12.70
CA GLU A 626 23.89 50.10 13.16
C GLU A 626 22.78 49.53 14.04
N LEU A 627 22.18 48.39 13.66
CA LEU A 627 21.22 47.67 14.50
C LEU A 627 21.82 47.28 15.85
N GLN A 628 23.07 46.80 15.87
CA GLN A 628 23.76 46.44 17.11
C GLN A 628 23.95 47.66 18.04
N ARG A 629 24.25 48.85 17.49
CA ARG A 629 24.34 50.10 18.26
C ARG A 629 22.98 50.50 18.84
N LEU A 630 21.89 50.32 18.09
CA LEU A 630 20.52 50.59 18.55
C LEU A 630 20.11 49.64 19.68
N VAL A 631 20.38 48.34 19.54
CA VAL A 631 20.15 47.33 20.59
C VAL A 631 20.92 47.69 21.88
N SER A 632 22.15 48.19 21.74
CA SER A 632 22.98 48.62 22.88
C SER A 632 22.44 49.86 23.60
N SER A 633 21.57 50.65 22.97
CA SER A 633 21.04 51.90 23.52
C SER A 633 19.69 51.77 24.25
N ARG A 634 18.99 50.63 24.12
CA ARG A 634 17.69 50.38 24.79
C ARG A 634 17.83 49.34 25.92
N PRO A 635 17.20 49.57 27.10
CA PRO A 635 17.15 48.58 28.17
C PRO A 635 16.08 47.51 27.85
N ALA A 636 16.43 46.52 27.03
CA ALA A 636 15.56 45.38 26.73
C ALA A 636 15.88 44.19 27.67
N VAL A 637 14.85 43.45 28.09
CA VAL A 637 14.96 42.25 28.96
C VAL A 637 15.84 41.14 28.34
N TYR A 638 16.13 41.23 27.04
CA TYR A 638 16.97 40.29 26.29
C TYR A 638 18.07 40.99 25.45
N GLN A 639 18.57 42.13 25.91
CA GLN A 639 19.58 42.94 25.20
C GLN A 639 20.84 42.14 24.80
N THR A 640 21.33 41.28 25.69
CA THR A 640 22.50 40.42 25.44
C THR A 640 22.24 39.41 24.32
N ASP A 641 21.04 38.82 24.30
CA ASP A 641 20.66 37.82 23.29
C ASP A 641 20.51 38.44 21.90
N LEU A 642 19.89 39.62 21.81
CA LEU A 642 19.78 40.38 20.55
C LEU A 642 21.16 40.81 20.03
N SER A 643 22.05 41.29 20.92
CA SER A 643 23.41 41.71 20.53
C SER A 643 24.24 40.52 20.01
N ASN A 644 24.15 39.36 20.68
CA ASN A 644 24.81 38.14 20.24
C ASN A 644 24.29 37.65 18.89
N ALA A 645 22.97 37.76 18.64
CA ALA A 645 22.38 37.40 17.36
C ALA A 645 22.85 38.33 16.24
N CYS A 646 22.87 39.66 16.45
CA CYS A 646 23.42 40.62 15.49
C CYS A 646 24.90 40.32 15.15
N GLN A 647 25.72 40.08 16.17
CA GLN A 647 27.14 39.77 15.99
C GLN A 647 27.36 38.46 15.24
N SER A 648 26.54 37.45 15.50
CA SER A 648 26.58 36.17 14.78
C SER A 648 26.16 36.34 13.31
N LEU A 649 25.13 37.14 13.04
CA LEU A 649 24.68 37.40 11.67
C LEU A 649 25.72 38.17 10.87
N GLU A 650 26.34 39.21 11.45
CA GLU A 650 27.42 39.97 10.81
C GLU A 650 28.60 39.08 10.40
N LYS A 651 29.00 38.14 11.26
CA LYS A 651 30.10 37.19 11.00
C LYS A 651 29.79 36.24 9.83
N ILE A 652 28.53 35.94 9.56
CA ILE A 652 28.12 35.07 8.45
C ILE A 652 28.11 35.84 7.12
N VAL A 653 27.77 37.14 7.15
CA VAL A 653 27.64 37.98 5.94
C VAL A 653 28.99 38.26 5.30
N ALA A 654 30.05 38.47 6.10
CA ALA A 654 31.36 38.90 5.61
C ALA A 654 32.08 37.91 4.64
N PRO A 655 32.00 36.58 4.83
CA PRO A 655 32.71 35.63 3.96
C PRO A 655 31.87 35.10 2.80
N LEU A 656 30.52 35.11 2.92
CA LEU A 656 29.52 34.50 2.02
C LEU A 656 29.80 33.03 1.58
N SER A 657 30.91 32.42 2.02
CA SER A 657 31.45 31.13 1.57
C SER A 657 30.87 29.91 2.31
N ALA A 658 29.93 30.12 3.25
CA ALA A 658 29.20 29.04 3.91
C ALA A 658 27.70 29.30 3.92
N VAL A 659 27.05 28.95 2.82
CA VAL A 659 25.59 28.88 2.69
C VAL A 659 24.95 28.02 3.80
N SER A 660 25.64 26.96 4.23
CA SER A 660 25.24 26.15 5.39
C SER A 660 25.13 26.97 6.67
N ALA A 661 26.02 27.94 6.91
CA ALA A 661 26.02 28.79 8.09
C ALA A 661 24.86 29.80 8.08
N VAL A 662 24.50 30.32 6.90
CA VAL A 662 23.33 31.21 6.72
C VAL A 662 22.03 30.47 7.02
N ILE A 663 21.90 29.24 6.51
CA ILE A 663 20.71 28.40 6.73
C ILE A 663 20.61 27.95 8.19
N SER A 664 21.75 27.64 8.82
CA SER A 664 21.78 27.21 10.20
C SER A 664 21.73 28.35 11.22
N TRP A 665 21.80 29.62 10.81
CA TRP A 665 21.86 30.74 11.76
C TRP A 665 20.70 30.79 12.77
N PRO A 666 19.43 30.52 12.40
CA PRO A 666 18.32 30.48 13.35
C PRO A 666 18.47 29.44 14.47
N LEU A 667 19.38 28.46 14.34
CA LEU A 667 19.73 27.52 15.42
C LEU A 667 20.64 28.12 16.50
N GLY A 668 21.47 29.10 16.11
CA GLY A 668 22.49 29.68 16.97
C GLY A 668 21.97 30.79 17.87
N ILE A 669 20.72 31.23 17.65
CA ILE A 669 20.13 32.38 18.35
C ILE A 669 19.25 31.94 19.52
N SER A 670 19.16 32.78 20.55
CA SER A 670 18.44 32.45 21.79
C SER A 670 16.92 32.29 21.54
N PRO A 671 16.25 31.33 22.21
CA PRO A 671 14.79 31.16 22.13
C PRO A 671 13.99 32.42 22.45
N SER A 672 14.55 33.29 23.30
CA SER A 672 13.95 34.56 23.74
C SER A 672 13.63 35.52 22.58
N ILE A 673 14.39 35.47 21.47
CA ILE A 673 14.19 36.33 20.31
C ILE A 673 12.86 36.01 19.60
N PHE A 674 12.43 34.75 19.62
CA PHE A 674 11.15 34.35 19.02
C PHE A 674 9.97 34.74 19.90
N THR A 675 10.15 34.71 21.24
CA THR A 675 9.17 35.26 22.17
C THR A 675 9.02 36.78 21.97
N LEU A 676 10.09 37.49 21.65
CA LEU A 676 10.04 38.91 21.28
C LEU A 676 9.30 39.16 19.96
N LEU A 677 9.47 38.29 18.96
CA LEU A 677 8.69 38.35 17.71
C LEU A 677 7.19 38.14 17.95
N GLU A 678 6.82 37.19 18.81
CA GLU A 678 5.42 36.96 19.20
C GLU A 678 4.82 38.15 19.98
N GLN A 679 5.66 38.91 20.69
CA GLN A 679 5.28 40.11 21.44
C GLN A 679 5.30 41.40 20.61
N ASN A 680 5.58 41.31 19.30
CA ASN A 680 5.71 42.45 18.38
C ASN A 680 6.82 43.46 18.72
N ASP A 681 7.96 42.96 19.23
CA ASP A 681 9.14 43.79 19.49
C ASP A 681 9.81 44.28 18.20
N ASP A 682 10.04 45.59 18.10
CA ASP A 682 10.53 46.24 16.90
C ASP A 682 11.97 45.86 16.52
N LEU A 683 12.85 45.64 17.50
CA LEU A 683 14.25 45.25 17.27
C LEU A 683 14.35 43.79 16.80
N ALA A 684 13.52 42.89 17.35
CA ALA A 684 13.45 41.50 16.89
C ALA A 684 12.95 41.41 15.44
N TYR A 685 11.94 42.21 15.07
CA TYR A 685 11.47 42.31 13.69
C TYR A 685 12.56 42.83 12.74
N LEU A 686 13.28 43.87 13.15
CA LEU A 686 14.35 44.44 12.34
C LEU A 686 15.49 43.43 12.14
N LEU A 687 15.84 42.65 13.17
CA LEU A 687 16.82 41.57 13.06
C LEU A 687 16.39 40.48 12.05
N MET A 688 15.11 40.09 12.05
CA MET A 688 14.59 39.11 11.08
C MET A 688 14.50 39.67 9.65
N ILE A 689 14.24 40.96 9.49
CA ILE A 689 14.32 41.63 8.18
C ILE A 689 15.75 41.55 7.63
N HIS A 690 16.76 41.82 8.46
CA HIS A 690 18.16 41.66 8.06
C HIS A 690 18.49 40.22 7.70
N TYR A 691 18.01 39.23 8.45
CA TYR A 691 18.17 37.82 8.09
C TYR A 691 17.52 37.49 6.73
N GLY A 692 16.33 38.02 6.45
CA GLY A 692 15.67 37.91 5.15
C GLY A 692 16.49 38.52 4.00
N ILE A 693 17.18 39.64 4.25
CA ILE A 693 18.11 40.23 3.27
C ILE A 693 19.29 39.30 3.03
N VAL A 694 19.87 38.72 4.08
CA VAL A 694 20.99 37.78 3.95
C VAL A 694 20.58 36.51 3.18
N LEU A 695 19.37 35.99 3.40
CA LEU A 695 18.81 34.91 2.60
C LEU A 695 18.62 35.31 1.13
N HIS A 696 18.33 36.59 0.85
CA HIS A 696 18.23 37.09 -0.52
C HIS A 696 19.58 37.14 -1.26
N LEU A 697 20.69 37.34 -0.53
CA LEU A 697 22.04 37.34 -1.10
C LEU A 697 22.49 35.97 -1.63
N ILE A 698 21.83 34.89 -1.21
CA ILE A 698 22.13 33.51 -1.64
C ILE A 698 21.05 32.93 -2.57
N THR A 699 20.28 33.79 -3.25
CA THR A 699 19.18 33.40 -4.16
C THR A 699 19.61 32.65 -5.40
N ASP A 700 20.91 32.66 -5.72
CA ASP A 700 21.50 31.85 -6.79
C ASP A 700 21.38 30.33 -6.51
N TRP A 701 21.03 29.94 -5.27
CA TRP A 701 20.75 28.56 -4.90
C TRP A 701 19.26 28.25 -5.05
N TRP A 702 18.95 27.15 -5.74
CA TRP A 702 17.58 26.81 -6.12
C TRP A 702 16.62 26.67 -4.93
N PHE A 703 17.11 26.15 -3.79
CA PHE A 703 16.29 25.92 -2.60
C PHE A 703 16.10 27.17 -1.71
N THR A 704 16.87 28.25 -1.91
CA THR A 704 16.70 29.53 -1.19
C THR A 704 16.04 30.61 -2.07
N LYS A 705 15.72 30.27 -3.33
CA LYS A 705 15.08 31.18 -4.28
C LYS A 705 13.79 31.77 -3.70
N ASP A 706 13.71 33.09 -3.72
CA ASP A 706 12.62 33.92 -3.16
C ASP A 706 12.37 33.77 -1.64
N ALA A 707 13.16 32.99 -0.90
CA ALA A 707 12.97 32.77 0.54
C ALA A 707 13.11 34.07 1.35
N GLY A 708 14.14 34.88 1.04
CA GLY A 708 14.31 36.20 1.65
C GLY A 708 13.17 37.17 1.36
N LYS A 709 12.66 37.15 0.12
CA LYS A 709 11.54 38.00 -0.33
C LYS A 709 10.24 37.63 0.38
N ARG A 710 9.94 36.33 0.51
CA ARG A 710 8.78 35.81 1.25
C ARG A 710 8.83 36.20 2.72
N LEU A 711 9.98 36.02 3.36
CA LEU A 711 10.17 36.37 4.77
C LEU A 711 9.93 37.86 5.03
N ILE A 712 10.52 38.72 4.19
CA ILE A 712 10.33 40.18 4.32
C ILE A 712 8.89 40.60 4.05
N ARG A 713 8.23 40.05 3.02
CA ARG A 713 6.81 40.32 2.74
C ARG A 713 5.92 39.96 3.93
N ALA A 714 6.18 38.81 4.56
CA ALA A 714 5.45 38.33 5.72
C ALA A 714 5.55 39.28 6.91
N LEU A 715 6.78 39.64 7.29
CA LEU A 715 7.08 40.53 8.41
C LEU A 715 6.53 41.96 8.20
N LEU A 716 6.29 42.36 6.94
CA LEU A 716 5.71 43.66 6.59
C LEU A 716 4.18 43.65 6.48
N SER A 717 3.56 42.47 6.39
CA SER A 717 2.10 42.30 6.32
C SER A 717 1.44 42.23 7.71
N SER A 718 2.20 41.86 8.74
CA SER A 718 1.77 41.94 10.14
C SER A 718 1.58 43.41 10.52
N SER A 719 0.42 43.74 11.08
CA SER A 719 -0.01 45.08 11.51
C SER A 719 0.78 45.59 12.73
N VAL A 720 2.10 45.69 12.58
CA VAL A 720 3.02 46.27 13.57
C VAL A 720 3.07 47.77 13.35
N VAL A 721 2.91 48.55 14.42
CA VAL A 721 3.11 49.99 14.41
C VAL A 721 4.60 50.24 14.20
N VAL A 722 4.98 50.61 12.98
CA VAL A 722 6.38 50.88 12.62
C VAL A 722 6.75 52.27 13.13
N ASP A 723 7.61 52.35 14.14
CA ASP A 723 8.20 53.61 14.59
C ASP A 723 8.96 54.31 13.44
N ASP A 724 8.91 55.65 13.40
CA ASP A 724 9.42 56.46 12.28
C ASP A 724 10.89 56.20 11.92
N TYR A 725 11.71 55.75 12.88
CA TYR A 725 13.12 55.45 12.66
C TYR A 725 13.37 54.14 11.88
N LEU A 726 12.39 53.24 11.79
CA LEU A 726 12.49 51.94 11.10
C LEU A 726 12.14 52.04 9.60
N LYS A 727 11.42 53.10 9.21
CA LYS A 727 10.94 53.33 7.84
C LYS A 727 12.05 53.31 6.78
N PRO A 728 13.22 53.96 6.98
CA PRO A 728 14.30 53.95 5.98
C PRO A 728 14.84 52.54 5.71
N THR A 729 15.04 51.74 6.75
CA THR A 729 15.56 50.37 6.63
C THR A 729 14.54 49.43 5.98
N ILE A 730 13.25 49.60 6.29
CA ILE A 730 12.16 48.84 5.66
C ILE A 730 12.03 49.18 4.16
N VAL A 731 12.09 50.47 3.80
CA VAL A 731 12.06 50.91 2.40
C VAL A 731 13.27 50.37 1.64
N TRP A 732 14.46 50.44 2.25
CA TRP A 732 15.67 49.86 1.67
C TRP A 732 15.57 48.34 1.49
N ALA A 733 15.05 47.61 2.49
CA ALA A 733 14.84 46.17 2.40
C ALA A 733 13.85 45.80 1.27
N ARG A 734 12.71 46.53 1.15
CA ARG A 734 11.71 46.33 0.07
C ARG A 734 12.31 46.53 -1.31
N ALA A 735 13.05 47.63 -1.49
CA ALA A 735 13.71 47.94 -2.74
C ALA A 735 14.75 46.87 -3.10
N LEU A 736 15.47 46.34 -2.11
CA LEU A 736 16.50 45.34 -2.33
C LEU A 736 15.94 43.98 -2.79
N VAL A 737 14.81 43.54 -2.23
CA VAL A 737 14.19 42.24 -2.59
C VAL A 737 13.13 42.34 -3.71
N GLY A 738 12.95 43.53 -4.30
CA GLY A 738 12.04 43.74 -5.43
C GLY A 738 10.56 43.56 -5.08
N ILE A 739 10.11 44.08 -3.93
CA ILE A 739 8.69 44.19 -3.57
C ILE A 739 8.22 45.60 -3.97
N ALA A 740 7.23 45.71 -4.86
CA ALA A 740 6.67 47.00 -5.27
C ALA A 740 5.91 47.66 -4.11
N ASP A 741 5.98 49.00 -4.00
CA ASP A 741 5.22 49.76 -3.02
C ASP A 741 3.72 49.70 -3.36
N GLU A 742 3.02 48.74 -2.77
CA GLU A 742 1.59 48.88 -2.59
C GLU A 742 1.36 49.74 -1.34
N ARG A 743 1.04 51.02 -1.60
CA ARG A 743 0.67 52.12 -0.68
C ARG A 743 1.80 53.09 -0.32
N VAL A 744 1.87 54.18 -1.10
CA VAL A 744 1.75 55.53 -0.52
C VAL A 744 0.27 55.83 -0.37
#